data_AF-A0A6C1DYJ0-F1
#
_entry.id   AF-A0A6C1DYJ0-F1
#
_cell.length_a   1.000
_cell.length_b   1.000
_cell.length_c   1.000
_cell.angle_alpha   90.00
_cell.angle_beta   90.00
_cell.angle_gamma   90.00
#
_symmetry.space_group_name_H-M   'P 1'
#
loop_
_entity.id
_entity.type
_entity.pdbx_description
1 polymer ?
#
loop_
_entity_poly.entity_id
_entity_poly.type
_entity_poly.pdbx_seq_one_letter_code
_entity_poly.pdbx_strand_id
1 'polypeptide(L)'
;MPELIPVLSESMWDTKKEVKEAATTTITKATETVDNKDIERFIPKLIECIANPNEVPETVHLLGATTFVAEVTPATLSIMVPLLSRGLAERETSIKRKAAVIIDNMCKLVEDPQVVAPFLGKLLPGLKNNFATIADPEAREVTLKALKTLRRVGNVGEDDVLPEISHAGDVSTTLGVIKELLEPEKVAPRFTIVVEYIAAIAANLIDERIIDQQTWFTHVTPYMTIFLHEKTAKEILDDFRKRAVDNIPVGPNFQDEEDEGEDLCNCEFSLAYGAKILLNKTQLRLKRGRRYGLCGPNGAGKSTLMRSIANGQVDGFPTQDECRTVYVEHDIDNTHSDMSVLDFVYSGNVGIKDVITSKLKEFGFSDEMIEMPIASLSGGWKMKLALARAVLKDADILLLDEPTNHLDTVNVEWLVNYLNTCGITSVIVSHDSGFLDKVCQYIIHYEGLKLRKYKGNLSEFVQKCPTAQSYYELGASDLEFQFPTPGYLEGVKTKQKAIVKVSNMTFQYPGTTKPQVSDVTFQCSLSSRIAVIGPNGAGKSTLINVLTGELLPTSGEVYTHENCRIAYIKQHAFAHIESHLDKTPSEYIQWRFQTGEDRETMDRANRQINENDAEAMNKIFKIEGTPRRVAGIHSRRKFKNTYEYECSFLLGENIGMKSERWVPMMSVDNAWLPRGELIESHSKMVAEIDMKEALASGQFRALTRKEIELHCAMLGLDSELVSHSRIRGLSGGQKVKLVLAACTWQRPHLIVLDEPTNYLDRDSLGALSKALKAFEGGVIIITHSAEFTKNLTDEVWAVKDGKMTPSGHNWVAGQGAGPRIEKKEEEGDKFDAMGNKINSGKKKSKLSSAELRKKKKERMKKKKEMGDEYVSSDEDF
;
A
#
# COMPACT_ATOMS: atom_id res chain seq x y z
N MET A 1 21.66 -13.75 -27.97
CA MET A 1 21.43 -12.54 -27.15
C MET A 1 22.58 -12.19 -26.18
N PRO A 2 23.02 -13.07 -25.26
CA PRO A 2 24.08 -12.73 -24.29
C PRO A 2 25.41 -12.30 -24.94
N GLU A 3 25.72 -12.78 -26.14
CA GLU A 3 26.89 -12.37 -26.94
C GLU A 3 26.63 -11.11 -27.79
N LEU A 4 25.40 -10.93 -28.27
CA LEU A 4 25.03 -9.85 -29.19
C LEU A 4 24.90 -8.49 -28.48
N ILE A 5 24.27 -8.47 -27.28
CA ILE A 5 24.02 -7.23 -26.55
C ILE A 5 25.32 -6.48 -26.19
N PRO A 6 26.40 -7.12 -25.70
CA PRO A 6 27.68 -6.45 -25.50
C PRO A 6 28.24 -5.78 -26.76
N VAL A 7 28.19 -6.46 -27.92
CA VAL A 7 28.70 -5.94 -29.20
C VAL A 7 27.88 -4.73 -29.66
N LEU A 8 26.56 -4.81 -29.56
CA LEU A 8 25.68 -3.68 -29.88
C LEU A 8 25.88 -2.52 -28.89
N SER A 9 26.06 -2.82 -27.61
CA SER A 9 26.34 -1.82 -26.57
C SER A 9 27.65 -1.09 -26.86
N GLU A 10 28.72 -1.77 -27.25
CA GLU A 10 29.98 -1.13 -27.66
C GLU A 10 29.78 -0.24 -28.90
N SER A 11 28.99 -0.71 -29.87
CA SER A 11 28.69 0.04 -31.09
C SER A 11 27.89 1.32 -30.83
N MET A 12 27.08 1.37 -29.77
CA MET A 12 26.38 2.60 -29.36
C MET A 12 27.32 3.71 -28.84
N TRP A 13 28.57 3.35 -28.51
CA TRP A 13 29.60 4.29 -28.05
C TRP A 13 30.56 4.71 -29.15
N ASP A 14 30.32 4.29 -30.40
CA ASP A 14 31.17 4.65 -31.54
C ASP A 14 31.26 6.17 -31.75
N THR A 15 32.43 6.65 -32.17
CA THR A 15 32.62 8.10 -32.41
C THR A 15 31.73 8.67 -33.52
N LYS A 16 31.29 7.85 -34.48
CA LYS A 16 30.44 8.26 -35.60
C LYS A 16 28.97 8.27 -35.20
N LYS A 17 28.30 9.40 -35.47
CA LYS A 17 26.90 9.60 -35.11
C LYS A 17 25.98 8.60 -35.83
N GLU A 18 26.24 8.31 -37.10
CA GLU A 18 25.46 7.39 -37.92
C GLU A 18 25.53 5.95 -37.36
N VAL A 19 26.69 5.56 -36.82
CA VAL A 19 26.88 4.25 -36.19
C VAL A 19 26.11 4.18 -34.87
N LYS A 20 26.13 5.25 -34.06
CA LYS A 20 25.32 5.30 -32.83
C LYS A 20 23.83 5.17 -33.11
N GLU A 21 23.31 5.88 -34.10
CA GLU A 21 21.90 5.83 -34.47
C GLU A 21 21.51 4.42 -34.96
N ALA A 22 22.32 3.84 -35.86
CA ALA A 22 22.09 2.48 -36.36
C ALA A 22 22.20 1.40 -35.27
N ALA A 23 23.17 1.51 -34.37
CA ALA A 23 23.34 0.60 -33.25
C ALA A 23 22.16 0.71 -32.26
N THR A 24 21.66 1.93 -32.02
CA THR A 24 20.49 2.16 -31.16
C THR A 24 19.22 1.57 -31.78
N THR A 25 18.99 1.74 -33.08
CA THR A 25 17.83 1.09 -33.75
C THR A 25 17.95 -0.43 -33.70
N THR A 26 19.16 -0.95 -33.92
CA THR A 26 19.42 -2.40 -33.95
C THR A 26 19.25 -3.02 -32.56
N ILE A 27 19.73 -2.38 -31.50
CA ILE A 27 19.55 -2.88 -30.12
C ILE A 27 18.07 -2.84 -29.75
N THR A 28 17.32 -1.78 -30.11
CA THR A 28 15.88 -1.73 -29.88
C THR A 28 15.17 -2.90 -30.55
N LYS A 29 15.51 -3.20 -31.81
CA LYS A 29 14.94 -4.35 -32.53
C LYS A 29 15.33 -5.69 -31.90
N ALA A 30 16.60 -5.84 -31.49
CA ALA A 30 17.07 -7.04 -30.80
C ALA A 30 16.35 -7.23 -29.45
N THR A 31 16.02 -6.15 -28.73
CA THR A 31 15.30 -6.25 -27.46
C THR A 31 13.82 -6.61 -27.60
N GLU A 32 13.23 -6.54 -28.80
CA GLU A 32 11.86 -7.04 -29.04
C GLU A 32 11.78 -8.57 -28.88
N THR A 33 12.90 -9.29 -28.97
CA THR A 33 12.91 -10.75 -28.72
C THR A 33 12.96 -11.08 -27.23
N VAL A 34 12.98 -10.07 -26.34
CA VAL A 34 12.90 -10.30 -24.90
C VAL A 34 11.44 -10.42 -24.51
N ASP A 35 10.97 -11.65 -24.46
CA ASP A 35 9.63 -11.99 -23.99
C ASP A 35 9.60 -12.02 -22.45
N ASN A 36 9.68 -10.83 -21.85
CA ASN A 36 9.54 -10.66 -20.40
C ASN A 36 8.74 -9.38 -20.09
N LYS A 37 7.47 -9.59 -19.77
CA LYS A 37 6.49 -8.53 -19.46
C LYS A 37 6.90 -7.65 -18.27
N ASP A 38 7.73 -8.16 -17.35
CA ASP A 38 8.14 -7.40 -16.16
C ASP A 38 9.04 -6.22 -16.50
N ILE A 39 9.91 -6.42 -17.50
CA ILE A 39 10.90 -5.43 -17.93
C ILE A 39 10.53 -4.72 -19.23
N GLU A 40 9.54 -5.22 -19.99
CA GLU A 40 9.13 -4.69 -21.30
C GLU A 40 8.96 -3.16 -21.29
N ARG A 41 8.17 -2.63 -20.35
CA ARG A 41 7.94 -1.18 -20.19
C ARG A 41 9.20 -0.36 -19.86
N PHE A 42 10.25 -1.01 -19.37
CA PHE A 42 11.52 -0.37 -19.01
C PHE A 42 12.58 -0.53 -20.10
N ILE A 43 12.39 -1.40 -21.10
CA ILE A 43 13.37 -1.62 -22.19
C ILE A 43 13.84 -0.30 -22.82
N PRO A 44 12.98 0.68 -23.15
CA PRO A 44 13.45 1.95 -23.72
C PRO A 44 14.38 2.71 -22.76
N LYS A 45 14.08 2.71 -21.46
CA LYS A 45 14.89 3.37 -20.43
C LYS A 45 16.20 2.62 -20.16
N LEU A 46 16.17 1.29 -20.23
CA LEU A 46 17.35 0.44 -20.14
C LEU A 46 18.33 0.73 -21.30
N ILE A 47 17.82 0.86 -22.52
CA ILE A 47 18.63 1.24 -23.69
C ILE A 47 19.20 2.65 -23.52
N GLU A 48 18.40 3.59 -23.01
CA GLU A 48 18.87 4.94 -22.69
C GLU A 48 20.03 4.92 -21.67
N CYS A 49 19.98 4.06 -20.65
CA CYS A 49 21.09 3.88 -19.70
C CYS A 49 22.36 3.29 -20.31
N ILE A 50 22.23 2.45 -21.34
CA ILE A 50 23.38 1.93 -22.08
C ILE A 50 24.07 3.08 -22.81
N ALA A 51 23.31 3.98 -23.43
CA ALA A 51 23.81 5.19 -24.10
C ALA A 51 24.33 6.26 -23.13
N ASN A 52 23.65 6.49 -22.01
CA ASN A 52 23.94 7.55 -21.05
C ASN A 52 24.03 7.01 -19.61
N PRO A 53 25.24 6.84 -19.05
CA PRO A 53 25.42 6.33 -17.69
C PRO A 53 24.84 7.23 -16.59
N ASN A 54 24.60 8.52 -16.85
CA ASN A 54 24.05 9.43 -15.84
C ASN A 54 22.60 9.10 -15.43
N GLU A 55 21.89 8.32 -16.26
CA GLU A 55 20.51 7.88 -16.00
C GLU A 55 20.43 6.62 -15.12
N VAL A 56 21.58 6.02 -14.76
CA VAL A 56 21.64 4.79 -13.95
C VAL A 56 20.96 4.96 -12.59
N PRO A 57 21.18 6.04 -11.80
CA PRO A 57 20.49 6.26 -10.53
C PRO A 57 18.97 6.21 -10.64
N GLU A 58 18.40 6.97 -11.57
CA GLU A 58 16.95 7.06 -11.78
C GLU A 58 16.37 5.72 -12.25
N THR A 59 17.06 5.05 -13.17
CA THR A 59 16.58 3.77 -13.72
C THR A 59 16.65 2.65 -12.69
N VAL A 60 17.69 2.61 -11.85
CA VAL A 60 17.75 1.70 -10.69
C VAL A 60 16.64 2.04 -9.68
N HIS A 61 16.31 3.32 -9.49
CA HIS A 61 15.20 3.71 -8.62
C HIS A 61 13.84 3.23 -9.14
N LEU A 62 13.61 3.34 -10.45
CA LEU A 62 12.39 2.87 -11.12
C LEU A 62 12.26 1.35 -11.07
N LEU A 63 13.34 0.63 -11.38
CA LEU A 63 13.40 -0.85 -11.34
C LEU A 63 13.38 -1.40 -9.91
N GLY A 64 13.80 -0.63 -8.90
CA GLY A 64 13.74 -1.08 -7.51
C GLY A 64 12.31 -1.38 -7.02
N ALA A 65 11.30 -0.83 -7.70
CA ALA A 65 9.88 -1.06 -7.42
C ALA A 65 9.24 -2.04 -8.42
N THR A 66 10.03 -2.74 -9.24
CA THR A 66 9.52 -3.72 -10.20
C THR A 66 9.58 -5.11 -9.63
N THR A 67 8.50 -5.84 -9.86
CA THR A 67 8.35 -7.20 -9.41
C THR A 67 8.70 -8.07 -10.56
N PHE A 68 9.78 -8.82 -10.39
CA PHE A 68 10.09 -9.90 -11.29
C PHE A 68 9.18 -11.07 -10.95
N VAL A 69 8.55 -11.59 -12.00
CA VAL A 69 7.53 -12.63 -12.01
C VAL A 69 7.95 -13.69 -13.01
N ALA A 70 8.16 -13.26 -14.24
CA ALA A 70 8.51 -14.10 -15.36
C ALA A 70 9.89 -14.71 -15.15
N GLU A 71 10.10 -15.86 -15.77
CA GLU A 71 11.39 -16.52 -15.77
C GLU A 71 12.48 -15.56 -16.29
N VAL A 72 13.60 -15.52 -15.57
CA VAL A 72 14.72 -14.67 -15.95
C VAL A 72 15.60 -15.43 -16.93
N THR A 73 15.34 -15.19 -18.21
CA THR A 73 16.07 -15.78 -19.34
C THR A 73 17.46 -15.16 -19.54
N PRO A 74 18.37 -15.80 -20.30
CA PRO A 74 19.66 -15.21 -20.68
C PRO A 74 19.53 -13.86 -21.38
N ALA A 75 18.48 -13.67 -22.19
CA ALA A 75 18.19 -12.42 -22.86
C ALA A 75 17.86 -11.30 -21.85
N THR A 76 17.03 -11.60 -20.85
CA THR A 76 16.70 -10.69 -19.74
C THR A 76 17.96 -10.26 -18.98
N LEU A 77 18.82 -11.23 -18.60
CA LEU A 77 20.08 -10.94 -17.90
C LEU A 77 21.04 -10.11 -18.74
N SER A 78 21.10 -10.33 -20.05
CA SER A 78 22.01 -9.60 -20.94
C SER A 78 21.75 -8.09 -20.96
N ILE A 79 20.50 -7.67 -20.74
CA ILE A 79 20.10 -6.26 -20.67
C ILE A 79 20.21 -5.71 -19.25
N MET A 80 19.81 -6.51 -18.25
CA MET A 80 19.75 -6.05 -16.85
C MET A 80 21.12 -5.98 -16.16
N VAL A 81 21.99 -6.97 -16.39
CA VAL A 81 23.28 -7.08 -15.70
C VAL A 81 24.22 -5.88 -15.94
N PRO A 82 24.35 -5.33 -17.16
CA PRO A 82 25.16 -4.13 -17.39
C PRO A 82 24.71 -2.93 -16.53
N LEU A 83 23.41 -2.70 -16.41
CA LEU A 83 22.85 -1.65 -15.56
C LEU A 83 23.18 -1.92 -14.08
N LEU A 84 22.90 -3.14 -13.60
CA LEU A 84 23.06 -3.50 -12.20
C LEU A 84 24.53 -3.48 -11.76
N SER A 85 25.44 -3.92 -12.64
CA SER A 85 26.88 -3.84 -12.41
C SER A 85 27.34 -2.38 -12.24
N ARG A 86 26.82 -1.45 -13.07
CA ARG A 86 27.06 0.00 -12.89
C ARG A 86 26.44 0.53 -11.60
N GLY A 87 25.20 0.12 -11.28
CA GLY A 87 24.52 0.51 -10.03
C GLY A 87 25.24 0.05 -8.76
N LEU A 88 25.89 -1.11 -8.78
CA LEU A 88 26.74 -1.57 -7.68
C LEU A 88 28.02 -0.74 -7.52
N ALA A 89 28.52 -0.15 -8.61
CA ALA A 89 29.72 0.68 -8.62
C ALA A 89 29.45 2.17 -8.32
N GLU A 90 28.19 2.57 -8.14
CA GLU A 90 27.83 3.97 -7.90
C GLU A 90 28.32 4.51 -6.54
N ARG A 91 28.32 5.83 -6.37
CA ARG A 91 28.77 6.49 -5.13
C ARG A 91 27.74 6.43 -4.02
N GLU A 92 26.45 6.55 -4.36
CA GLU A 92 25.38 6.66 -3.37
C GLU A 92 25.00 5.29 -2.79
N THR A 93 24.98 5.18 -1.46
CA THR A 93 24.64 3.93 -0.76
C THR A 93 23.21 3.46 -1.06
N SER A 94 22.28 4.39 -1.24
CA SER A 94 20.88 4.10 -1.59
C SER A 94 20.76 3.34 -2.92
N ILE A 95 21.55 3.72 -3.93
CA ILE A 95 21.58 3.10 -5.26
C ILE A 95 22.23 1.72 -5.18
N LYS A 96 23.37 1.60 -4.50
CA LYS A 96 24.04 0.30 -4.27
C LYS A 96 23.10 -0.71 -3.63
N ARG A 97 22.35 -0.27 -2.61
CA ARG A 97 21.33 -1.08 -1.94
C ARG A 97 20.24 -1.50 -2.93
N LYS A 98 19.66 -0.57 -3.68
CA LYS A 98 18.62 -0.89 -4.68
C LYS A 98 19.10 -1.84 -5.76
N ALA A 99 20.32 -1.66 -6.27
CA ALA A 99 20.93 -2.58 -7.22
C ALA A 99 21.04 -3.99 -6.63
N ALA A 100 21.45 -4.12 -5.36
CA ALA A 100 21.47 -5.42 -4.67
C ALA A 100 20.07 -6.02 -4.48
N VAL A 101 19.03 -5.23 -4.16
CA VAL A 101 17.64 -5.72 -4.10
C VAL A 101 17.18 -6.27 -5.45
N ILE A 102 17.44 -5.54 -6.53
CA ILE A 102 17.05 -5.98 -7.88
C ILE A 102 17.77 -7.27 -8.25
N ILE A 103 19.08 -7.37 -7.98
CA ILE A 103 19.86 -8.60 -8.20
C ILE A 103 19.27 -9.76 -7.40
N ASP A 104 18.96 -9.56 -6.11
CA ASP A 104 18.38 -10.58 -5.25
C ASP A 104 17.02 -11.07 -5.78
N ASN A 105 16.13 -10.16 -6.13
CA ASN A 105 14.79 -10.49 -6.60
C ASN A 105 14.79 -11.15 -7.98
N MET A 106 15.60 -10.63 -8.91
CA MET A 106 15.72 -11.16 -10.26
C MET A 106 16.40 -12.54 -10.25
N CYS A 107 17.54 -12.69 -9.59
CA CYS A 107 18.29 -13.95 -9.64
C CYS A 107 17.59 -15.10 -8.91
N LYS A 108 16.67 -14.85 -7.96
CA LYS A 108 15.82 -15.90 -7.36
C LYS A 108 14.96 -16.65 -8.38
N LEU A 109 14.67 -16.03 -9.53
CA LEU A 109 13.82 -16.56 -10.59
C LEU A 109 14.61 -17.22 -11.71
N VAL A 110 15.94 -17.34 -11.55
CA VAL A 110 16.75 -18.14 -12.47
C VAL A 110 16.67 -19.60 -12.03
N GLU A 111 16.15 -20.43 -12.91
CA GLU A 111 15.90 -21.86 -12.65
C GLU A 111 17.14 -22.70 -12.89
N ASP A 112 17.84 -22.35 -13.96
CA ASP A 112 19.02 -23.05 -14.42
C ASP A 112 20.28 -22.25 -14.02
N PRO A 113 21.16 -22.79 -13.17
CA PRO A 113 22.45 -22.17 -12.83
C PRO A 113 23.25 -21.73 -14.06
N GLN A 114 23.03 -22.41 -15.19
CA GLN A 114 23.70 -22.14 -16.46
C GLN A 114 23.34 -20.80 -17.08
N VAL A 115 22.12 -20.33 -16.83
CA VAL A 115 21.65 -19.04 -17.34
C VAL A 115 22.38 -17.88 -16.67
N VAL A 116 22.66 -17.97 -15.36
CA VAL A 116 23.35 -16.91 -14.62
C VAL A 116 24.88 -17.00 -14.70
N ALA A 117 25.43 -18.18 -14.98
CA ALA A 117 26.86 -18.44 -14.95
C ALA A 117 27.73 -17.42 -15.72
N PRO A 118 27.40 -17.00 -16.96
CA PRO A 118 28.18 -16.01 -17.71
C PRO A 118 28.20 -14.61 -17.06
N PHE A 119 27.25 -14.32 -16.19
CA PHE A 119 27.04 -13.01 -15.59
C PHE A 119 27.59 -12.89 -14.16
N LEU A 120 27.89 -14.02 -13.50
CA LEU A 120 28.39 -14.06 -12.13
C LEU A 120 29.66 -13.21 -11.93
N GLY A 121 30.58 -13.25 -12.90
CA GLY A 121 31.82 -12.47 -12.88
C GLY A 121 31.62 -10.94 -12.86
N LYS A 122 30.46 -10.45 -13.32
CA LYS A 122 30.12 -9.00 -13.34
C LYS A 122 29.43 -8.52 -12.08
N LEU A 123 28.84 -9.42 -11.30
CA LEU A 123 28.01 -9.10 -10.13
C LEU A 123 28.70 -9.42 -8.80
N LEU A 124 29.35 -10.60 -8.69
CA LEU A 124 29.97 -11.07 -7.45
C LEU A 124 31.03 -10.08 -6.88
N PRO A 125 31.96 -9.52 -7.68
CA PRO A 125 32.96 -8.59 -7.16
C PRO A 125 32.32 -7.32 -6.58
N GLY A 126 31.30 -6.78 -7.25
CA GLY A 126 30.59 -5.58 -6.82
C GLY A 126 29.85 -5.78 -5.49
N LEU A 127 29.15 -6.90 -5.34
CA LEU A 127 28.46 -7.25 -4.09
C LEU A 127 29.44 -7.48 -2.93
N LYS A 128 30.55 -8.19 -3.15
CA LYS A 128 31.59 -8.40 -2.13
C LYS A 128 32.19 -7.08 -1.64
N ASN A 129 32.56 -6.20 -2.59
CA ASN A 129 33.11 -4.90 -2.25
C ASN A 129 32.11 -4.05 -1.45
N ASN A 130 30.86 -4.02 -1.87
CA ASN A 130 29.80 -3.27 -1.18
C ASN A 130 29.53 -3.80 0.23
N PHE A 131 29.51 -5.13 0.43
CA PHE A 131 29.33 -5.72 1.75
C PHE A 131 30.46 -5.33 2.74
N ALA A 132 31.70 -5.18 2.24
CA ALA A 132 32.85 -4.79 3.05
C ALA A 132 32.96 -3.27 3.29
N THR A 133 32.48 -2.45 2.35
CA THR A 133 32.72 -0.99 2.36
C THR A 133 31.55 -0.14 2.87
N ILE A 134 30.31 -0.63 2.76
CA ILE A 134 29.13 0.13 3.20
C ILE A 134 29.06 0.17 4.74
N ALA A 135 28.91 1.38 5.31
CA ALA A 135 28.78 1.55 6.76
C ALA A 135 27.38 1.22 7.29
N ASP A 136 26.33 1.51 6.49
CA ASP A 136 24.94 1.29 6.85
C ASP A 136 24.63 -0.22 7.02
N PRO A 137 24.17 -0.66 8.21
CA PRO A 137 23.94 -2.08 8.48
C PRO A 137 22.82 -2.68 7.63
N GLU A 138 21.79 -1.91 7.30
CA GLU A 138 20.67 -2.36 6.48
C GLU A 138 21.13 -2.65 5.04
N ALA A 139 21.79 -1.69 4.39
CA ALA A 139 22.32 -1.89 3.05
C ALA A 139 23.34 -3.04 2.97
N ARG A 140 24.11 -3.29 4.04
CA ARG A 140 24.97 -4.48 4.14
C ARG A 140 24.17 -5.78 4.21
N GLU A 141 23.10 -5.84 4.98
CA GLU A 141 22.25 -7.04 5.09
C GLU A 141 21.62 -7.39 3.73
N VAL A 142 21.11 -6.38 3.02
CA VAL A 142 20.56 -6.54 1.66
C VAL A 142 21.63 -7.06 0.70
N THR A 143 22.82 -6.46 0.72
CA THR A 143 23.95 -6.89 -0.13
C THR A 143 24.34 -8.34 0.16
N LEU A 144 24.32 -8.75 1.43
CA LEU A 144 24.60 -10.13 1.83
C LEU A 144 23.51 -11.11 1.37
N LYS A 145 22.23 -10.73 1.43
CA LYS A 145 21.11 -11.53 0.89
C LYS A 145 21.29 -11.77 -0.60
N ALA A 146 21.54 -10.71 -1.36
CA ALA A 146 21.82 -10.79 -2.80
C ALA A 146 23.02 -11.72 -3.10
N LEU A 147 24.12 -11.57 -2.35
CA LEU A 147 25.31 -12.41 -2.51
C LEU A 147 25.02 -13.90 -2.25
N LYS A 148 24.25 -14.22 -1.19
CA LYS A 148 23.83 -15.59 -0.87
C LYS A 148 22.93 -16.17 -1.95
N THR A 149 21.95 -15.40 -2.43
CA THR A 149 21.07 -15.79 -3.53
C THR A 149 21.89 -16.11 -4.77
N LEU A 150 22.82 -15.23 -5.14
CA LEU A 150 23.63 -15.40 -6.35
C LEU A 150 24.52 -16.66 -6.29
N ARG A 151 25.09 -16.95 -5.11
CA ARG A 151 25.84 -18.20 -4.87
C ARG A 151 24.97 -19.45 -4.97
N ARG A 152 23.78 -19.42 -4.36
CA ARG A 152 22.84 -20.54 -4.38
C ARG A 152 22.32 -20.83 -5.78
N VAL A 153 21.86 -19.78 -6.47
CA VAL A 153 21.28 -19.87 -7.81
C VAL A 153 22.35 -20.26 -8.83
N GLY A 154 23.52 -19.63 -8.75
CA GLY A 154 24.64 -19.97 -9.60
C GLY A 154 25.36 -21.25 -9.19
N ASN A 155 24.82 -22.07 -8.27
CA ASN A 155 25.43 -23.29 -7.73
C ASN A 155 26.96 -23.18 -7.53
N VAL A 156 27.40 -22.05 -6.96
CA VAL A 156 28.81 -21.68 -6.89
C VAL A 156 29.47 -22.48 -5.77
N GLY A 157 30.58 -23.15 -6.07
CA GLY A 157 31.31 -23.99 -5.11
C GLY A 157 32.00 -23.19 -3.99
N GLU A 158 32.69 -23.90 -3.10
CA GLU A 158 33.58 -23.26 -2.12
C GLU A 158 34.64 -22.40 -2.88
N ASP A 159 34.97 -21.22 -2.34
CA ASP A 159 35.84 -20.19 -2.95
C ASP A 159 35.31 -19.41 -4.18
N ASP A 160 33.99 -19.38 -4.40
CA ASP A 160 33.36 -18.69 -5.55
C ASP A 160 33.77 -19.26 -6.92
N VAL A 161 34.13 -20.55 -6.96
CA VAL A 161 34.37 -21.29 -8.21
C VAL A 161 33.02 -21.50 -8.91
N LEU A 162 32.91 -20.97 -10.14
CA LEU A 162 31.70 -21.06 -10.95
C LEU A 162 31.43 -22.54 -11.33
N PRO A 163 30.16 -23.00 -11.33
CA PRO A 163 29.85 -24.35 -11.77
C PRO A 163 30.24 -24.54 -13.24
N GLU A 164 30.58 -25.78 -13.60
CA GLU A 164 30.85 -26.14 -14.99
C GLU A 164 29.58 -25.97 -15.82
N ILE A 165 29.71 -25.34 -16.99
CA ILE A 165 28.55 -24.96 -17.79
C ILE A 165 27.93 -26.22 -18.42
N SER A 166 26.60 -26.32 -18.51
CA SER A 166 25.95 -27.45 -19.19
C SER A 166 26.27 -27.32 -20.66
N HIS A 167 27.06 -28.26 -21.16
CA HIS A 167 27.46 -28.28 -22.57
C HIS A 167 26.41 -28.96 -23.45
N ALA A 168 25.20 -29.26 -22.95
CA ALA A 168 24.19 -30.02 -23.70
C ALA A 168 23.79 -29.35 -25.03
N GLY A 169 23.65 -28.02 -25.03
CA GLY A 169 23.36 -27.20 -26.21
C GLY A 169 24.60 -26.70 -26.96
N ASP A 170 25.81 -27.01 -26.49
CA ASP A 170 27.03 -26.51 -27.15
C ASP A 170 27.27 -27.23 -28.48
N VAL A 171 27.66 -26.44 -29.49
CA VAL A 171 28.05 -26.98 -30.81
C VAL A 171 29.15 -28.03 -30.67
N SER A 172 30.08 -27.89 -29.72
CA SER A 172 31.13 -28.89 -29.47
C SER A 172 30.58 -30.25 -29.04
N THR A 173 29.51 -30.25 -28.24
CA THR A 173 28.90 -31.48 -27.69
C THR A 173 28.09 -32.18 -28.76
N THR A 174 27.21 -31.47 -29.44
CA THR A 174 26.43 -32.03 -30.56
C THR A 174 27.34 -32.47 -31.71
N LEU A 175 28.44 -31.75 -31.96
CA LEU A 175 29.47 -32.15 -32.92
C LEU A 175 30.19 -33.43 -32.49
N GLY A 176 30.43 -33.61 -31.19
CA GLY A 176 30.97 -34.86 -30.64
C GLY A 176 30.04 -36.05 -30.90
N VAL A 177 28.75 -35.90 -30.58
CA VAL A 177 27.74 -36.95 -30.76
C VAL A 177 27.56 -37.31 -32.23
N ILE A 178 27.45 -36.34 -33.14
CA ILE A 178 27.26 -36.64 -34.57
C ILE A 178 28.52 -37.26 -35.20
N LYS A 179 29.73 -36.89 -34.74
CA LYS A 179 30.98 -37.51 -35.21
C LYS A 179 31.07 -38.97 -34.80
N GLU A 180 30.65 -39.30 -33.58
CA GLU A 180 30.58 -40.70 -33.11
C GLU A 180 29.60 -41.52 -33.97
N LEU A 181 28.43 -40.97 -34.26
CA LEU A 181 27.41 -41.65 -35.06
C LEU A 181 27.80 -41.81 -36.54
N LEU A 182 28.62 -40.91 -37.08
CA LEU A 182 29.10 -40.95 -38.47
C LEU A 182 30.44 -41.68 -38.66
N GLU A 183 31.07 -42.14 -37.58
CA GLU A 183 32.32 -42.91 -37.63
C GLU A 183 32.28 -44.12 -38.59
N PRO A 184 31.17 -44.87 -38.72
CA PRO A 184 31.06 -46.00 -39.67
C PRO A 184 30.99 -45.59 -41.16
N GLU A 185 30.52 -44.37 -41.47
CA GLU A 185 30.06 -43.98 -42.82
C GLU A 185 31.16 -43.36 -43.72
N LYS A 186 32.41 -43.21 -43.22
CA LYS A 186 33.57 -42.66 -43.96
C LYS A 186 33.27 -41.34 -44.71
N VAL A 187 32.93 -40.29 -43.95
CA VAL A 187 32.64 -38.96 -44.48
C VAL A 187 33.86 -38.32 -45.18
N ALA A 188 33.69 -37.87 -46.42
CA ALA A 188 34.78 -37.23 -47.17
C ALA A 188 35.11 -35.82 -46.62
N PRO A 189 36.38 -35.35 -46.69
CA PRO A 189 36.79 -34.06 -46.09
C PRO A 189 36.02 -32.83 -46.57
N ARG A 190 35.53 -32.85 -47.81
CA ARG A 190 34.72 -31.75 -48.37
C ARG A 190 33.38 -31.55 -47.65
N PHE A 191 32.90 -32.56 -46.91
CA PHE A 191 31.62 -32.53 -46.22
C PHE A 191 31.75 -32.21 -44.73
N THR A 192 32.97 -31.97 -44.22
CA THR A 192 33.18 -31.61 -42.81
C THR A 192 32.40 -30.37 -42.40
N ILE A 193 32.34 -29.36 -43.27
CA ILE A 193 31.55 -28.13 -43.03
C ILE A 193 30.05 -28.40 -42.89
N VAL A 194 29.54 -29.42 -43.59
CA VAL A 194 28.13 -29.82 -43.52
C VAL A 194 27.85 -30.49 -42.18
N VAL A 195 28.78 -31.31 -41.68
CA VAL A 195 28.69 -31.95 -40.35
C VAL A 195 28.71 -30.91 -39.23
N GLU A 196 29.56 -29.89 -39.35
CA GLU A 196 29.59 -28.76 -38.40
C GLU A 196 28.28 -27.96 -38.42
N TYR A 197 27.71 -27.73 -39.61
CA TYR A 197 26.43 -27.05 -39.74
C TYR A 197 25.26 -27.85 -39.14
N ILE A 198 25.27 -29.18 -39.32
CA ILE A 198 24.30 -30.10 -38.69
C ILE A 198 24.41 -30.01 -37.16
N ALA A 199 25.62 -30.02 -36.62
CA ALA A 199 25.86 -29.88 -35.18
C ALA A 199 25.34 -28.54 -34.63
N ALA A 200 25.54 -27.45 -35.37
CA ALA A 200 25.04 -26.12 -34.98
C ALA A 200 23.51 -26.05 -34.96
N ILE A 201 22.84 -26.65 -35.96
CA ILE A 201 21.37 -26.74 -35.98
C ILE A 201 20.88 -27.56 -34.78
N ALA A 202 21.49 -28.72 -34.53
CA ALA A 202 21.11 -29.59 -33.42
C ALA A 202 21.31 -28.91 -32.05
N ALA A 203 22.42 -28.18 -31.89
CA ALA A 203 22.69 -27.35 -30.70
C ALA A 203 21.56 -26.35 -30.46
N ASN A 204 21.17 -25.60 -31.49
CA ASN A 204 20.08 -24.63 -31.38
C ASN A 204 18.72 -25.29 -31.08
N LEU A 205 18.43 -26.46 -31.67
CA LEU A 205 17.20 -27.20 -31.38
C LEU A 205 17.13 -27.69 -29.91
N ILE A 206 18.26 -28.06 -29.31
CA ILE A 206 18.35 -28.45 -27.90
C ILE A 206 18.12 -27.23 -27.00
N ASP A 207 18.73 -26.09 -27.33
CA ASP A 207 18.56 -24.83 -26.60
C ASP A 207 17.09 -24.35 -26.64
N GLU A 208 16.44 -24.49 -27.79
CA GLU A 208 15.00 -24.19 -27.97
C GLU A 208 14.07 -25.26 -27.39
N ARG A 209 14.61 -26.34 -26.80
CA ARG A 209 13.85 -27.49 -26.24
C ARG A 209 12.93 -28.16 -27.26
N ILE A 210 13.26 -28.07 -28.54
CA ILE A 210 12.57 -28.77 -29.61
C ILE A 210 13.10 -30.20 -29.65
N ILE A 211 12.36 -31.12 -29.02
CA ILE A 211 12.79 -32.53 -28.86
C ILE A 211 12.05 -33.50 -29.77
N ASP A 212 11.07 -33.02 -30.55
CA ASP A 212 10.22 -33.89 -31.36
C ASP A 212 10.94 -34.40 -32.63
N GLN A 213 10.61 -35.61 -33.06
CA GLN A 213 11.29 -36.27 -34.18
C GLN A 213 11.05 -35.53 -35.51
N GLN A 214 9.86 -34.98 -35.72
CA GLN A 214 9.46 -34.44 -37.01
C GLN A 214 10.18 -33.12 -37.32
N THR A 215 10.36 -32.26 -36.33
CA THR A 215 11.08 -31.00 -36.46
C THR A 215 12.56 -31.24 -36.73
N TRP A 216 13.20 -32.19 -36.02
CA TRP A 216 14.58 -32.61 -36.32
C TRP A 216 14.72 -33.12 -37.75
N PHE A 217 13.78 -33.95 -38.21
CA PHE A 217 13.78 -34.44 -39.58
C PHE A 217 13.63 -33.31 -40.60
N THR A 218 12.83 -32.30 -40.29
CA THR A 218 12.60 -31.15 -41.17
C THR A 218 13.88 -30.31 -41.32
N HIS A 219 14.58 -30.05 -40.21
CA HIS A 219 15.73 -29.14 -40.21
C HIS A 219 17.07 -29.79 -40.54
N VAL A 220 17.28 -31.07 -40.20
CA VAL A 220 18.61 -31.71 -40.30
C VAL A 220 18.72 -32.66 -41.51
N THR A 221 17.66 -33.40 -41.86
CA THR A 221 17.68 -34.37 -42.98
C THR A 221 18.17 -33.77 -44.31
N PRO A 222 17.76 -32.55 -44.73
CA PRO A 222 18.20 -31.98 -46.01
C PRO A 222 19.72 -31.82 -46.14
N TYR A 223 20.42 -31.67 -45.00
CA TYR A 223 21.88 -31.52 -44.99
C TYR A 223 22.59 -32.88 -44.91
N MET A 224 22.01 -33.86 -44.22
CA MET A 224 22.57 -35.21 -44.16
C MET A 224 22.50 -35.95 -45.51
N THR A 225 21.45 -35.70 -46.31
CA THR A 225 21.29 -36.34 -47.63
C THR A 225 22.27 -35.84 -48.69
N ILE A 226 23.07 -34.82 -48.39
CA ILE A 226 24.17 -34.35 -49.26
C ILE A 226 25.25 -35.44 -49.40
N PHE A 227 25.46 -36.26 -48.37
CA PHE A 227 26.51 -37.28 -48.35
C PHE A 227 26.04 -38.67 -47.87
N LEU A 228 24.79 -38.82 -47.41
CA LEU A 228 24.19 -40.10 -47.03
C LEU A 228 22.92 -40.40 -47.84
N HIS A 229 22.54 -41.68 -47.90
CA HIS A 229 21.23 -42.08 -48.41
C HIS A 229 20.12 -41.70 -47.41
N GLU A 230 18.94 -41.31 -47.91
CA GLU A 230 17.84 -40.79 -47.09
C GLU A 230 17.41 -41.73 -45.97
N LYS A 231 17.38 -43.04 -46.22
CA LYS A 231 17.05 -44.05 -45.21
C LYS A 231 18.07 -44.03 -44.06
N THR A 232 19.35 -44.10 -44.39
CA THR A 232 20.46 -44.07 -43.42
C THR A 232 20.50 -42.73 -42.67
N ALA A 233 20.25 -41.62 -43.36
CA ALA A 233 20.20 -40.29 -42.75
C ALA A 233 19.11 -40.20 -41.67
N LYS A 234 17.90 -40.71 -41.94
CA LYS A 234 16.79 -40.71 -40.96
C LYS A 234 17.06 -41.62 -39.76
N GLU A 235 17.67 -42.78 -39.98
CA GLU A 235 18.05 -43.70 -38.90
C GLU A 235 19.10 -43.09 -37.96
N ILE A 236 20.17 -42.51 -38.53
CA ILE A 236 21.22 -41.83 -37.75
C ILE A 236 20.68 -40.57 -37.06
N LEU A 237 19.81 -39.81 -37.73
CA LEU A 237 19.22 -38.59 -37.17
C LEU A 237 18.33 -38.85 -35.96
N ASP A 238 17.55 -39.94 -35.96
CA ASP A 238 16.74 -40.27 -34.79
C ASP A 238 17.60 -40.72 -33.60
N ASP A 239 18.72 -41.43 -33.83
CA ASP A 239 19.67 -41.76 -32.76
C ASP A 239 20.43 -40.51 -32.27
N PHE A 240 20.81 -39.62 -33.18
CA PHE A 240 21.42 -38.34 -32.86
C PHE A 240 20.52 -37.49 -31.96
N ARG A 241 19.24 -37.35 -32.34
CA ARG A 241 18.23 -36.66 -31.53
C ARG A 241 18.11 -37.27 -30.14
N LYS A 242 17.98 -38.61 -30.02
CA LYS A 242 17.82 -39.27 -28.72
C LYS A 242 19.00 -38.99 -27.79
N ARG A 243 20.23 -39.19 -28.27
CA ARG A 243 21.45 -38.94 -27.48
C ARG A 243 21.64 -37.47 -27.14
N ALA A 244 21.28 -36.57 -28.06
CA ALA A 244 21.32 -35.14 -27.84
C ALA A 244 20.29 -34.68 -26.78
N VAL A 245 19.07 -35.22 -26.84
CA VAL A 245 17.97 -34.90 -25.91
C VAL A 245 18.23 -35.49 -24.51
N ASP A 246 18.89 -36.65 -24.40
CA ASP A 246 19.20 -37.26 -23.10
C ASP A 246 20.19 -36.42 -22.27
N ASN A 247 20.91 -35.50 -22.91
CA ASN A 247 21.76 -34.52 -22.24
C ASN A 247 20.97 -33.35 -21.62
N ILE A 248 19.66 -33.23 -21.88
CA ILE A 248 18.82 -32.18 -21.29
C ILE A 248 18.55 -32.51 -19.81
N PRO A 249 18.87 -31.61 -18.86
CA PRO A 249 18.60 -31.85 -17.45
C PRO A 249 17.10 -31.93 -17.16
N VAL A 250 16.70 -32.95 -16.39
CA VAL A 250 15.29 -33.22 -16.03
C VAL A 250 14.83 -32.30 -14.89
N GLY A 251 13.79 -31.51 -15.13
CA GLY A 251 13.11 -30.71 -14.10
C GLY A 251 12.08 -31.52 -13.28
N PRO A 252 11.72 -31.09 -12.06
CA PRO A 252 10.73 -31.78 -11.24
C PRO A 252 9.29 -31.53 -11.72
N ASN A 253 8.56 -32.57 -12.15
CA ASN A 253 7.13 -32.50 -12.47
C ASN A 253 6.26 -32.98 -11.30
N PHE A 254 5.15 -32.27 -11.02
CA PHE A 254 4.08 -32.72 -10.14
C PHE A 254 3.01 -33.50 -10.93
N GLN A 255 2.41 -34.53 -10.33
CA GLN A 255 1.32 -35.32 -10.92
C GLN A 255 -0.04 -34.66 -10.66
N ASP A 256 -0.80 -34.43 -11.73
CA ASP A 256 -2.18 -33.92 -11.68
C ASP A 256 -3.20 -35.02 -11.32
N GLU A 257 -4.20 -34.69 -10.50
CA GLU A 257 -5.40 -35.53 -10.30
C GLU A 257 -6.40 -35.34 -11.45
N GLU A 258 -7.01 -36.43 -11.94
CA GLU A 258 -8.06 -36.42 -12.96
C GLU A 258 -9.37 -35.82 -12.40
N ASP A 259 -9.67 -34.56 -12.75
CA ASP A 259 -10.90 -33.85 -12.35
C ASP A 259 -11.83 -33.68 -13.59
N GLU A 260 -13.09 -34.10 -13.48
CA GLU A 260 -14.08 -34.14 -14.57
C GLU A 260 -14.57 -32.74 -15.01
N GLY A 261 -14.54 -32.47 -16.33
CA GLY A 261 -15.10 -31.26 -16.97
C GLY A 261 -14.16 -30.58 -17.96
N GLU A 262 -14.69 -29.69 -18.80
CA GLU A 262 -13.91 -28.84 -19.73
C GLU A 262 -13.05 -27.84 -18.95
N ASP A 263 -11.77 -27.75 -19.30
CA ASP A 263 -10.85 -26.75 -18.77
C ASP A 263 -11.07 -25.39 -19.45
N LEU A 264 -11.34 -24.36 -18.65
CA LEU A 264 -11.30 -22.98 -19.11
C LEU A 264 -9.86 -22.47 -19.19
N CYS A 265 -8.99 -22.89 -18.27
CA CYS A 265 -7.57 -22.59 -18.31
C CYS A 265 -6.76 -23.70 -17.63
N ASN A 266 -5.51 -23.87 -18.06
CA ASN A 266 -4.51 -24.68 -17.38
C ASN A 266 -3.15 -23.99 -17.56
N CYS A 267 -2.77 -23.18 -16.57
CA CYS A 267 -1.61 -22.31 -16.67
C CYS A 267 -0.66 -22.53 -15.50
N GLU A 268 0.64 -22.55 -15.80
CA GLU A 268 1.71 -22.47 -14.83
C GLU A 268 2.36 -21.10 -14.94
N PHE A 269 2.36 -20.34 -13.85
CA PHE A 269 2.77 -18.95 -13.85
C PHE A 269 3.31 -18.54 -12.49
N SER A 270 4.07 -17.46 -12.48
CA SER A 270 4.41 -16.74 -11.26
C SER A 270 3.53 -15.49 -11.18
N LEU A 271 3.40 -14.90 -10.00
CA LEU A 271 2.75 -13.60 -9.84
C LEU A 271 3.49 -12.76 -8.84
N ALA A 272 3.62 -11.47 -9.11
CA ALA A 272 4.22 -10.55 -8.17
C ALA A 272 3.66 -9.14 -8.36
N TYR A 273 3.65 -8.37 -7.28
CA TYR A 273 3.15 -6.99 -7.24
C TYR A 273 4.14 -6.03 -6.56
N GLY A 274 4.48 -4.93 -7.22
CA GLY A 274 5.42 -3.94 -6.68
C GLY A 274 6.85 -4.48 -6.67
N ALA A 275 7.45 -4.74 -5.49
CA ALA A 275 8.74 -5.43 -5.35
C ALA A 275 8.63 -6.83 -4.68
N LYS A 276 7.40 -7.31 -4.43
CA LYS A 276 7.10 -8.52 -3.67
C LYS A 276 6.57 -9.65 -4.55
N ILE A 277 7.26 -10.79 -4.54
CA ILE A 277 6.78 -12.06 -5.13
C ILE A 277 5.59 -12.57 -4.30
N LEU A 278 4.46 -12.82 -4.98
CA LEU A 278 3.22 -13.31 -4.38
C LEU A 278 3.02 -14.80 -4.65
N LEU A 279 3.30 -15.23 -5.88
CA LEU A 279 3.27 -16.61 -6.35
C LEU A 279 4.52 -16.90 -7.16
N ASN A 280 5.07 -18.10 -7.01
CA ASN A 280 6.26 -18.55 -7.72
C ASN A 280 5.97 -19.91 -8.35
N LYS A 281 5.92 -19.99 -9.69
CA LYS A 281 5.59 -21.20 -10.47
C LYS A 281 4.42 -22.01 -9.92
N THR A 282 3.29 -21.34 -9.76
CA THR A 282 2.08 -22.02 -9.31
C THR A 282 1.27 -22.44 -10.51
N GLN A 283 0.49 -23.50 -10.34
CA GLN A 283 -0.48 -23.92 -11.33
C GLN A 283 -1.86 -23.38 -10.96
N LEU A 284 -2.61 -22.93 -11.96
CA LEU A 284 -4.02 -22.57 -11.85
C LEU A 284 -4.80 -23.26 -12.96
N ARG A 285 -5.75 -24.08 -12.55
CA ARG A 285 -6.64 -24.81 -13.45
C ARG A 285 -8.09 -24.57 -13.04
N LEU A 286 -8.85 -23.94 -13.93
CA LEU A 286 -10.26 -23.62 -13.74
C LEU A 286 -11.11 -24.41 -14.73
N LYS A 287 -12.23 -24.96 -14.24
CA LYS A 287 -13.19 -25.75 -15.01
C LYS A 287 -14.44 -24.93 -15.29
N ARG A 288 -15.12 -25.23 -16.39
CA ARG A 288 -16.39 -24.59 -16.77
C ARG A 288 -17.53 -24.95 -15.81
N GLY A 289 -18.33 -23.97 -15.41
CA GLY A 289 -19.49 -24.09 -14.51
C GLY A 289 -19.17 -24.34 -13.04
N ARG A 290 -17.91 -24.20 -12.61
CA ARG A 290 -17.48 -24.44 -11.21
C ARG A 290 -17.32 -23.13 -10.43
N ARG A 291 -17.46 -23.22 -9.11
CA ARG A 291 -17.37 -22.05 -8.21
C ARG A 291 -16.20 -22.21 -7.26
N TYR A 292 -15.26 -21.27 -7.33
CA TYR A 292 -13.99 -21.29 -6.62
C TYR A 292 -13.95 -20.17 -5.58
N GLY A 293 -13.62 -20.51 -4.34
CA GLY A 293 -13.26 -19.55 -3.30
C GLY A 293 -11.74 -19.37 -3.27
N LEU A 294 -11.25 -18.15 -3.42
CA LEU A 294 -9.82 -17.83 -3.33
C LEU A 294 -9.49 -17.40 -1.90
N CYS A 295 -8.90 -18.31 -1.12
CA CYS A 295 -8.56 -18.10 0.28
C CYS A 295 -7.05 -17.91 0.46
N GLY A 296 -6.67 -17.10 1.43
CA GLY A 296 -5.27 -16.85 1.75
C GLY A 296 -5.14 -15.76 2.80
N PRO A 297 -4.00 -15.69 3.50
CA PRO A 297 -3.74 -14.61 4.45
C PRO A 297 -3.76 -13.25 3.75
N ASN A 298 -4.06 -12.19 4.51
CA ASN A 298 -4.09 -10.85 3.95
C ASN A 298 -2.70 -10.40 3.47
N GLY A 299 -2.67 -9.78 2.29
CA GLY A 299 -1.42 -9.44 1.61
C GLY A 299 -0.71 -10.62 0.92
N ALA A 300 -1.36 -11.78 0.80
CA ALA A 300 -0.88 -12.91 -0.01
C ALA A 300 -0.97 -12.65 -1.52
N GLY A 301 -1.88 -11.77 -1.97
CA GLY A 301 -2.03 -11.44 -3.39
C GLY A 301 -3.39 -11.76 -4.02
N LYS A 302 -4.43 -12.07 -3.25
CA LYS A 302 -5.78 -12.47 -3.74
C LYS A 302 -6.35 -11.53 -4.81
N SER A 303 -6.54 -10.25 -4.49
CA SER A 303 -7.04 -9.24 -5.42
C SER A 303 -6.08 -8.98 -6.59
N THR A 304 -4.76 -9.04 -6.34
CA THR A 304 -3.76 -8.92 -7.41
C THR A 304 -3.92 -10.05 -8.43
N LEU A 305 -4.07 -11.29 -7.99
CA LEU A 305 -4.28 -12.44 -8.87
C LEU A 305 -5.56 -12.25 -9.70
N MET A 306 -6.66 -11.82 -9.09
CA MET A 306 -7.89 -11.58 -9.84
C MET A 306 -7.75 -10.46 -10.88
N ARG A 307 -7.10 -9.35 -10.55
CA ARG A 307 -6.82 -8.28 -11.52
C ARG A 307 -5.91 -8.76 -12.65
N SER A 308 -4.91 -9.57 -12.35
CA SER A 308 -4.01 -10.14 -13.36
C SER A 308 -4.73 -11.12 -14.28
N ILE A 309 -5.70 -11.90 -13.77
CA ILE A 309 -6.57 -12.74 -14.61
C ILE A 309 -7.44 -11.85 -15.52
N ALA A 310 -8.09 -10.82 -14.97
CA ALA A 310 -8.96 -9.93 -15.73
C ALA A 310 -8.22 -9.18 -16.85
N ASN A 311 -6.99 -8.74 -16.58
CA ASN A 311 -6.16 -7.99 -17.51
C ASN A 311 -5.34 -8.87 -18.46
N GLY A 312 -5.47 -10.20 -18.40
CA GLY A 312 -4.68 -11.12 -19.25
C GLY A 312 -3.17 -11.08 -18.98
N GLN A 313 -2.77 -10.78 -17.74
CA GLN A 313 -1.37 -10.70 -17.31
C GLN A 313 -0.82 -12.04 -16.79
N VAL A 314 -1.70 -13.03 -16.60
CA VAL A 314 -1.30 -14.39 -16.22
C VAL A 314 -0.81 -15.13 -17.45
N ASP A 315 0.42 -15.62 -17.41
CA ASP A 315 1.02 -16.34 -18.53
C ASP A 315 0.31 -17.68 -18.74
N GLY A 316 0.02 -18.00 -20.00
CA GLY A 316 -0.76 -19.18 -20.40
C GLY A 316 -2.26 -19.09 -20.11
N PHE A 317 -2.78 -17.97 -19.61
CA PHE A 317 -4.23 -17.77 -19.47
C PHE A 317 -4.85 -17.43 -20.84
N PRO A 318 -6.02 -18.01 -21.22
CA PRO A 318 -6.65 -17.73 -22.50
C PRO A 318 -6.98 -16.26 -22.70
N THR A 319 -7.04 -15.83 -23.95
CA THR A 319 -7.39 -14.45 -24.29
C THR A 319 -8.88 -14.17 -24.07
N GLN A 320 -9.27 -12.89 -24.01
CA GLN A 320 -10.68 -12.48 -23.82
C GLN A 320 -11.64 -12.93 -24.94
N ASP A 321 -11.09 -13.34 -26.10
CA ASP A 321 -11.85 -13.91 -27.21
C ASP A 321 -12.14 -15.41 -27.02
N GLU A 322 -11.28 -16.11 -26.28
CA GLU A 322 -11.41 -17.55 -25.99
C GLU A 322 -12.12 -17.82 -24.65
N CYS A 323 -11.82 -17.01 -23.64
CA CYS A 323 -12.43 -17.09 -22.32
C CYS A 323 -12.64 -15.69 -21.77
N ARG A 324 -13.90 -15.23 -21.77
CA ARG A 324 -14.22 -13.86 -21.40
C ARG A 324 -14.33 -13.74 -19.89
N THR A 325 -13.40 -13.00 -19.28
CA THR A 325 -13.37 -12.75 -17.83
C THR A 325 -13.91 -11.36 -17.52
N VAL A 326 -14.78 -11.26 -16.52
CA VAL A 326 -15.32 -9.95 -16.06
C VAL A 326 -15.02 -9.77 -14.58
N TYR A 327 -14.23 -8.72 -14.27
CA TYR A 327 -13.96 -8.28 -12.91
C TYR A 327 -15.09 -7.38 -12.42
N VAL A 328 -15.79 -7.85 -11.38
CA VAL A 328 -16.96 -7.18 -10.80
C VAL A 328 -16.47 -6.25 -9.69
N GLU A 329 -16.15 -5.01 -10.03
CA GLU A 329 -15.73 -3.99 -9.05
C GLU A 329 -16.92 -3.22 -8.45
N HIS A 330 -16.77 -2.81 -7.19
CA HIS A 330 -17.68 -1.91 -6.49
C HIS A 330 -17.44 -0.42 -6.83
N ASP A 331 -16.27 -0.10 -7.39
CA ASP A 331 -15.85 1.26 -7.70
C ASP A 331 -16.37 1.68 -9.09
N ILE A 332 -17.65 2.03 -9.15
CA ILE A 332 -18.14 2.84 -10.28
C ILE A 332 -17.51 4.22 -10.12
N ASP A 333 -16.54 4.55 -10.97
CA ASP A 333 -15.84 5.84 -10.96
C ASP A 333 -16.83 7.02 -10.86
N ASN A 334 -16.56 7.96 -9.95
CA ASN A 334 -17.34 9.19 -9.78
C ASN A 334 -17.29 10.13 -11.00
N THR A 335 -16.50 9.82 -12.03
CA THR A 335 -16.42 10.58 -13.29
C THR A 335 -17.74 10.57 -14.08
N HIS A 336 -18.65 9.64 -13.81
CA HIS A 336 -19.93 9.51 -14.50
C HIS A 336 -21.16 9.70 -13.58
N SER A 337 -21.01 10.45 -12.47
CA SER A 337 -22.05 10.59 -11.42
C SER A 337 -23.45 10.96 -11.95
N ASP A 338 -23.50 11.71 -13.05
CA ASP A 338 -24.72 12.29 -13.60
C ASP A 338 -25.37 11.43 -14.70
N MET A 339 -24.72 10.34 -15.12
CA MET A 339 -25.27 9.44 -16.15
C MET A 339 -26.37 8.55 -15.58
N SER A 340 -27.41 8.31 -16.39
CA SER A 340 -28.46 7.33 -16.07
C SER A 340 -27.90 5.91 -16.01
N VAL A 341 -28.56 5.02 -15.28
CA VAL A 341 -28.19 3.59 -15.21
C VAL A 341 -28.18 2.97 -16.61
N LEU A 342 -29.16 3.27 -17.45
CA LEU A 342 -29.23 2.76 -18.82
C LEU A 342 -28.07 3.25 -19.68
N ASP A 343 -27.79 4.55 -19.68
CA ASP A 343 -26.73 5.12 -20.51
C ASP A 343 -25.34 4.67 -20.05
N PHE A 344 -25.17 4.43 -18.75
CA PHE A 344 -23.95 3.88 -18.20
C PHE A 344 -23.69 2.43 -18.66
N VAL A 345 -24.71 1.59 -18.75
CA VAL A 345 -24.54 0.23 -19.29
C VAL A 345 -24.34 0.30 -20.80
N TYR A 346 -25.07 1.16 -21.49
CA TYR A 346 -24.98 1.33 -22.94
C TYR A 346 -23.60 1.82 -23.40
N SER A 347 -22.95 2.72 -22.65
CA SER A 347 -21.58 3.19 -22.94
C SER A 347 -20.53 2.07 -22.90
N GLY A 348 -20.85 0.95 -22.23
CA GLY A 348 -20.02 -0.25 -22.20
C GLY A 348 -20.05 -1.10 -23.47
N ASN A 349 -20.77 -0.68 -24.53
CA ASN A 349 -20.94 -1.39 -25.80
C ASN A 349 -21.43 -2.85 -25.65
N VAL A 350 -22.34 -3.09 -24.71
CA VAL A 350 -22.86 -4.44 -24.37
C VAL A 350 -24.19 -4.78 -25.06
N GLY A 351 -24.54 -4.09 -26.14
CA GLY A 351 -25.75 -4.35 -26.94
C GLY A 351 -26.69 -3.15 -27.09
N ILE A 352 -27.92 -3.43 -27.53
CA ILE A 352 -28.96 -2.43 -27.79
C ILE A 352 -29.70 -2.10 -26.48
N LYS A 353 -30.12 -0.84 -26.29
CA LYS A 353 -30.83 -0.35 -25.09
C LYS A 353 -32.03 -1.20 -24.68
N ASP A 354 -32.76 -1.80 -25.62
CA ASP A 354 -33.92 -2.65 -25.32
C ASP A 354 -33.53 -3.97 -24.65
N VAL A 355 -32.43 -4.58 -25.11
CA VAL A 355 -31.87 -5.81 -24.52
C VAL A 355 -31.33 -5.51 -23.12
N ILE A 356 -30.64 -4.38 -22.96
CA ILE A 356 -30.12 -3.91 -21.68
C ILE A 356 -31.27 -3.69 -20.69
N THR A 357 -32.29 -2.94 -21.09
CA THR A 357 -33.48 -2.68 -20.26
C THR A 357 -34.17 -3.97 -19.84
N SER A 358 -34.34 -4.91 -20.77
CA SER A 358 -34.95 -6.22 -20.47
C SER A 358 -34.14 -7.01 -19.44
N LYS A 359 -32.81 -7.01 -19.57
CA LYS A 359 -31.92 -7.70 -18.63
C LYS A 359 -31.86 -7.00 -17.27
N LEU A 360 -31.88 -5.68 -17.22
CA LEU A 360 -31.98 -4.92 -15.96
C LEU A 360 -33.30 -5.23 -15.24
N LYS A 361 -34.42 -5.33 -15.96
CA LYS A 361 -35.71 -5.74 -15.37
C LYS A 361 -35.67 -7.16 -14.80
N GLU A 362 -35.02 -8.10 -15.48
CA GLU A 362 -34.80 -9.47 -14.99
C GLU A 362 -33.98 -9.49 -13.68
N PHE A 363 -33.03 -8.57 -13.53
CA PHE A 363 -32.25 -8.36 -12.31
C PHE A 363 -33.00 -7.57 -11.22
N GLY A 364 -34.25 -7.14 -11.49
CA GLY A 364 -35.14 -6.48 -10.53
C GLY A 364 -35.09 -4.96 -10.53
N PHE A 365 -34.46 -4.31 -11.52
CA PHE A 365 -34.50 -2.85 -11.66
C PHE A 365 -35.88 -2.39 -12.16
N SER A 366 -36.47 -1.39 -11.49
CA SER A 366 -37.70 -0.73 -11.95
C SER A 366 -37.40 0.28 -13.07
N ASP A 367 -38.41 0.70 -13.82
CA ASP A 367 -38.26 1.71 -14.86
C ASP A 367 -37.68 3.03 -14.30
N GLU A 368 -38.13 3.46 -13.12
CA GLU A 368 -37.57 4.63 -12.42
C GLU A 368 -36.08 4.47 -12.10
N MET A 369 -35.65 3.27 -11.70
CA MET A 369 -34.26 2.98 -11.37
C MET A 369 -33.34 2.89 -12.60
N ILE A 370 -33.90 2.58 -13.77
CA ILE A 370 -33.16 2.52 -15.02
C ILE A 370 -32.85 3.94 -15.54
N GLU A 371 -33.73 4.89 -15.25
CA GLU A 371 -33.60 6.30 -15.68
C GLU A 371 -32.84 7.18 -14.67
N MET A 372 -32.79 6.79 -13.39
CA MET A 372 -32.10 7.59 -12.36
C MET A 372 -30.57 7.61 -12.53
N PRO A 373 -29.87 8.62 -11.97
CA PRO A 373 -28.41 8.68 -11.99
C PRO A 373 -27.76 7.53 -11.20
N ILE A 374 -26.63 7.02 -11.69
CA ILE A 374 -25.87 5.93 -11.04
C ILE A 374 -25.41 6.29 -9.62
N ALA A 375 -25.15 7.56 -9.34
CA ALA A 375 -24.74 8.04 -8.02
C ALA A 375 -25.82 7.83 -6.95
N SER A 376 -27.08 7.79 -7.37
CA SER A 376 -28.24 7.64 -6.50
C SER A 376 -28.55 6.17 -6.14
N LEU A 377 -27.89 5.20 -6.79
CA LEU A 377 -28.03 3.78 -6.46
C LEU A 377 -27.35 3.45 -5.12
N SER A 378 -28.00 2.60 -4.31
CA SER A 378 -27.37 2.03 -3.12
C SER A 378 -26.25 1.05 -3.51
N GLY A 379 -25.33 0.76 -2.59
CA GLY A 379 -24.23 -0.19 -2.82
C GLY A 379 -24.70 -1.54 -3.36
N GLY A 380 -25.82 -2.06 -2.83
CA GLY A 380 -26.39 -3.32 -3.34
C GLY A 380 -26.98 -3.26 -4.73
N TRP A 381 -27.56 -2.13 -5.13
CA TRP A 381 -28.01 -1.94 -6.51
C TRP A 381 -26.83 -1.75 -7.47
N LYS A 382 -25.73 -1.13 -7.03
CA LYS A 382 -24.49 -1.05 -7.81
C LYS A 382 -23.89 -2.43 -8.07
N MET A 383 -23.89 -3.33 -7.07
CA MET A 383 -23.46 -4.71 -7.25
C MET A 383 -24.35 -5.46 -8.25
N LYS A 384 -25.68 -5.37 -8.12
CA LYS A 384 -26.61 -5.96 -9.10
C LYS A 384 -26.39 -5.41 -10.51
N LEU A 385 -26.09 -4.12 -10.64
CA LEU A 385 -25.79 -3.49 -11.92
C LEU A 385 -24.49 -4.05 -12.53
N ALA A 386 -23.44 -4.21 -11.72
CA ALA A 386 -22.17 -4.78 -12.15
C ALA A 386 -22.33 -6.25 -12.62
N LEU A 387 -23.14 -7.03 -11.92
CA LEU A 387 -23.48 -8.40 -12.32
C LEU A 387 -24.30 -8.44 -13.61
N ALA A 388 -25.30 -7.56 -13.74
CA ALA A 388 -26.08 -7.45 -14.98
C ALA A 388 -25.19 -7.10 -16.18
N ARG A 389 -24.20 -6.21 -15.99
CA ARG A 389 -23.17 -5.91 -17.01
C ARG A 389 -22.31 -7.12 -17.34
N ALA A 390 -21.93 -7.93 -16.36
CA ALA A 390 -21.15 -9.14 -16.59
C ALA A 390 -21.92 -10.17 -17.43
N VAL A 391 -23.22 -10.33 -17.19
CA VAL A 391 -24.08 -11.19 -18.02
C VAL A 391 -24.24 -10.64 -19.43
N LEU A 392 -24.48 -9.34 -19.58
CA LEU A 392 -24.61 -8.69 -20.89
C LEU A 392 -23.32 -8.77 -21.73
N LYS A 393 -22.17 -9.03 -21.08
CA LYS A 393 -20.89 -9.27 -21.74
C LYS A 393 -20.67 -10.72 -22.13
N ASP A 394 -21.60 -11.64 -21.85
CA ASP A 394 -21.41 -13.08 -22.05
C ASP A 394 -20.12 -13.59 -21.37
N ALA A 395 -19.95 -13.28 -20.08
CA ALA A 395 -18.79 -13.71 -19.32
C ALA A 395 -18.75 -15.24 -19.11
N ASP A 396 -17.60 -15.87 -19.35
CA ASP A 396 -17.34 -17.27 -19.00
C ASP A 396 -16.90 -17.41 -17.54
N ILE A 397 -16.19 -16.39 -17.02
CA ILE A 397 -15.69 -16.34 -15.64
C ILE A 397 -16.08 -15.01 -14.98
N LEU A 398 -16.79 -15.10 -13.87
CA LEU A 398 -17.06 -13.99 -12.95
C LEU A 398 -15.97 -13.91 -11.88
N LEU A 399 -15.27 -12.79 -11.82
CA LEU A 399 -14.29 -12.51 -10.78
C LEU A 399 -14.91 -11.54 -9.76
N LEU A 400 -15.14 -12.01 -8.54
CA LEU A 400 -15.88 -11.28 -7.50
C LEU A 400 -14.95 -11.00 -6.32
N ASP A 401 -14.62 -9.73 -6.08
CA ASP A 401 -13.77 -9.31 -4.96
C ASP A 401 -14.61 -8.67 -3.86
N GLU A 402 -14.70 -9.34 -2.71
CA GLU A 402 -15.55 -8.98 -1.56
C GLU A 402 -16.99 -8.60 -1.92
N PRO A 403 -17.73 -9.45 -2.65
CA PRO A 403 -19.01 -9.08 -3.24
C PRO A 403 -20.12 -8.85 -2.19
N THR A 404 -19.91 -9.24 -0.95
CA THR A 404 -20.83 -9.01 0.18
C THR A 404 -20.67 -7.62 0.80
N ASN A 405 -19.64 -6.86 0.42
CA ASN A 405 -19.44 -5.50 0.94
C ASN A 405 -20.59 -4.57 0.54
N HIS A 406 -21.05 -3.76 1.48
CA HIS A 406 -22.17 -2.82 1.33
C HIS A 406 -23.51 -3.46 0.92
N LEU A 407 -23.64 -4.79 1.05
CA LEU A 407 -24.90 -5.51 0.90
C LEU A 407 -25.57 -5.70 2.26
N ASP A 408 -26.89 -5.56 2.28
CA ASP A 408 -27.70 -6.05 3.39
C ASP A 408 -27.89 -7.58 3.27
N THR A 409 -28.40 -8.20 4.34
CA THR A 409 -28.59 -9.66 4.40
C THR A 409 -29.51 -10.20 3.31
N VAL A 410 -30.50 -9.41 2.87
CA VAL A 410 -31.45 -9.77 1.81
C VAL A 410 -30.75 -9.84 0.45
N ASN A 411 -29.90 -8.86 0.12
CA ASN A 411 -29.17 -8.85 -1.13
C ASN A 411 -28.04 -9.88 -1.16
N VAL A 412 -27.42 -10.20 -0.01
CA VAL A 412 -26.48 -11.32 0.09
C VAL A 412 -27.17 -12.65 -0.25
N GLU A 413 -28.37 -12.90 0.29
CA GLU A 413 -29.13 -14.12 -0.02
C GLU A 413 -29.53 -14.21 -1.50
N TRP A 414 -29.94 -13.09 -2.09
CA TRP A 414 -30.17 -12.99 -3.54
C TRP A 414 -28.91 -13.34 -4.33
N LEU A 415 -27.74 -12.81 -3.94
CA LEU A 415 -26.48 -13.06 -4.63
C LEU A 415 -26.06 -14.53 -4.56
N VAL A 416 -26.23 -15.17 -3.39
CA VAL A 416 -26.00 -16.61 -3.22
C VAL A 416 -26.87 -17.42 -4.19
N ASN A 417 -28.16 -17.10 -4.26
CA ASN A 417 -29.09 -17.79 -5.16
C ASN A 417 -28.71 -17.59 -6.62
N TYR A 418 -28.33 -16.36 -7.00
CA TYR A 418 -27.88 -16.04 -8.35
C TYR A 418 -26.62 -16.83 -8.75
N LEU A 419 -25.56 -16.80 -7.94
CA LEU A 419 -24.31 -17.51 -8.23
C LEU A 419 -24.51 -19.04 -8.31
N ASN A 420 -25.42 -19.59 -7.52
CA ASN A 420 -25.74 -21.02 -7.56
C ASN A 420 -26.54 -21.43 -8.82
N THR A 421 -27.22 -20.50 -9.48
CA THR A 421 -28.13 -20.80 -10.61
C THR A 421 -27.65 -20.28 -11.96
N CYS A 422 -26.74 -19.31 -12.00
CA CYS A 422 -26.31 -18.65 -13.23
C CYS A 422 -25.54 -19.56 -14.20
N GLY A 423 -24.96 -20.67 -13.73
CA GLY A 423 -24.21 -21.63 -14.57
C GLY A 423 -22.84 -21.15 -15.04
N ILE A 424 -22.41 -19.93 -14.66
CA ILE A 424 -21.13 -19.34 -15.03
C ILE A 424 -20.06 -19.75 -14.01
N THR A 425 -18.81 -19.93 -14.46
CA THR A 425 -17.69 -20.14 -13.53
C THR A 425 -17.47 -18.89 -12.71
N SER A 426 -17.24 -19.02 -11.41
CA SER A 426 -16.93 -17.86 -10.56
C SER A 426 -15.70 -18.09 -9.70
N VAL A 427 -14.85 -17.07 -9.59
CA VAL A 427 -13.74 -16.99 -8.63
C VAL A 427 -14.07 -15.88 -7.66
N ILE A 428 -14.16 -16.24 -6.38
CA ILE A 428 -14.73 -15.41 -5.33
C ILE A 428 -13.68 -15.20 -4.24
N VAL A 429 -13.37 -13.95 -3.95
CA VAL A 429 -12.67 -13.54 -2.73
C VAL A 429 -13.72 -13.00 -1.77
N SER A 430 -13.83 -13.57 -0.57
CA SER A 430 -14.74 -13.04 0.45
C SER A 430 -14.23 -13.34 1.85
N HIS A 431 -14.40 -12.39 2.76
CA HIS A 431 -14.18 -12.58 4.20
C HIS A 431 -15.42 -13.15 4.94
N ASP A 432 -16.55 -13.30 4.26
CA ASP A 432 -17.76 -13.91 4.82
C ASP A 432 -17.70 -15.45 4.66
N SER A 433 -17.31 -16.12 5.74
CA SER A 433 -17.23 -17.57 5.83
C SER A 433 -18.57 -18.25 5.50
N GLY A 434 -19.69 -17.65 5.93
CA GLY A 434 -21.03 -18.18 5.67
C GLY A 434 -21.46 -18.03 4.21
N PHE A 435 -20.97 -16.99 3.53
CA PHE A 435 -21.16 -16.83 2.08
C PHE A 435 -20.34 -17.85 1.30
N LEU A 436 -19.05 -18.01 1.62
CA LEU A 436 -18.18 -18.98 0.95
C LEU A 436 -18.71 -20.42 1.09
N ASP A 437 -19.23 -20.78 2.26
CA ASP A 437 -19.81 -22.10 2.52
C ASP A 437 -21.05 -22.40 1.65
N LYS A 438 -21.88 -21.39 1.37
CA LYS A 438 -23.11 -21.53 0.58
C LYS A 438 -22.89 -21.53 -0.93
N VAL A 439 -21.78 -20.97 -1.40
CA VAL A 439 -21.53 -20.74 -2.83
C VAL A 439 -20.40 -21.62 -3.36
N CYS A 440 -19.26 -21.71 -2.67
CA CYS A 440 -18.05 -22.31 -3.23
C CYS A 440 -18.11 -23.84 -3.25
N GLN A 441 -17.57 -24.43 -4.31
CA GLN A 441 -17.43 -25.88 -4.49
C GLN A 441 -15.97 -26.35 -4.40
N TYR A 442 -15.04 -25.42 -4.63
CA TYR A 442 -13.61 -25.62 -4.52
C TYR A 442 -13.01 -24.42 -3.79
N ILE A 443 -11.95 -24.66 -3.02
CA ILE A 443 -11.13 -23.61 -2.41
C ILE A 443 -9.76 -23.63 -3.05
N ILE A 444 -9.30 -22.49 -3.54
CA ILE A 444 -7.92 -22.25 -3.97
C ILE A 444 -7.25 -21.51 -2.81
N HIS A 445 -6.35 -22.18 -2.10
CA HIS A 445 -5.67 -21.66 -0.92
C HIS A 445 -4.24 -21.23 -1.24
N TYR A 446 -3.84 -20.05 -0.76
CA TYR A 446 -2.45 -19.62 -0.76
C TYR A 446 -1.65 -20.32 0.34
N GLU A 447 -0.65 -21.10 -0.06
CA GLU A 447 0.30 -21.73 0.84
C GLU A 447 1.72 -21.24 0.52
N GLY A 448 2.18 -20.26 1.29
CA GLY A 448 3.42 -19.55 1.00
C GLY A 448 3.34 -18.80 -0.33
N LEU A 449 4.11 -19.26 -1.33
CA LEU A 449 4.15 -18.69 -2.68
C LEU A 449 3.50 -19.61 -3.73
N LYS A 450 2.63 -20.55 -3.31
CA LYS A 450 1.95 -21.50 -4.20
C LYS A 450 0.44 -21.45 -3.97
N LEU A 451 -0.33 -21.76 -5.01
CA LEU A 451 -1.75 -22.04 -4.94
C LEU A 451 -1.96 -23.55 -4.79
N ARG A 452 -2.79 -23.93 -3.83
CA ARG A 452 -3.24 -25.31 -3.63
C ARG A 452 -4.75 -25.36 -3.78
N LYS A 453 -5.24 -26.25 -4.63
CA LYS A 453 -6.67 -26.44 -4.86
C LYS A 453 -7.20 -27.56 -3.96
N TYR A 454 -8.32 -27.29 -3.30
CA TYR A 454 -9.04 -28.23 -2.44
C TYR A 454 -10.46 -28.37 -2.95
N LYS A 455 -10.93 -29.62 -3.04
CA LYS A 455 -12.34 -29.92 -3.33
C LYS A 455 -13.18 -29.79 -2.06
N GLY A 456 -14.31 -29.09 -2.17
CA GLY A 456 -15.22 -28.79 -1.08
C GLY A 456 -15.41 -27.30 -0.83
N ASN A 457 -16.39 -26.98 0.00
CA ASN A 457 -16.61 -25.61 0.50
C ASN A 457 -15.60 -25.25 1.62
N LEU A 458 -15.75 -24.07 2.23
CA LEU A 458 -14.79 -23.58 3.23
C LEU A 458 -14.75 -24.50 4.47
N SER A 459 -15.90 -24.98 4.95
CA SER A 459 -16.01 -25.93 6.07
C SER A 459 -15.25 -27.23 5.80
N GLU A 460 -15.42 -27.82 4.61
CA GLU A 460 -14.73 -29.04 4.20
C GLU A 460 -13.22 -28.82 4.01
N PHE A 461 -12.83 -27.64 3.53
CA PHE A 461 -11.42 -27.25 3.41
C PHE A 461 -10.75 -27.12 4.79
N VAL A 462 -11.40 -26.48 5.77
CA VAL A 462 -10.85 -26.32 7.13
C VAL A 462 -10.65 -27.67 7.83
N GLN A 463 -11.46 -28.68 7.53
CA GLN A 463 -11.23 -30.05 8.02
C GLN A 463 -9.95 -30.68 7.45
N LYS A 464 -9.60 -30.36 6.19
CA LYS A 464 -8.40 -30.88 5.50
C LYS A 464 -7.13 -30.08 5.83
N CYS A 465 -7.28 -28.78 6.09
CA CYS A 465 -6.18 -27.87 6.42
C CYS A 465 -6.45 -27.20 7.78
N PRO A 466 -6.02 -27.80 8.91
CA PRO A 466 -6.33 -27.29 10.25
C PRO A 466 -5.78 -25.88 10.52
N THR A 467 -4.70 -25.49 9.84
CA THR A 467 -4.14 -24.12 9.89
C THR A 467 -5.08 -23.06 9.32
N ALA A 468 -6.12 -23.47 8.57
CA ALA A 468 -7.15 -22.61 8.02
C ALA A 468 -8.33 -22.35 9.00
N GLN A 469 -8.30 -22.89 10.22
CA GLN A 469 -9.33 -22.60 11.23
C GLN A 469 -9.45 -21.10 11.57
N SER A 470 -8.38 -20.33 11.33
CA SER A 470 -8.39 -18.87 11.47
C SER A 470 -9.43 -18.16 10.61
N TYR A 471 -9.91 -18.74 9.50
CA TYR A 471 -10.97 -18.14 8.67
C TYR A 471 -12.36 -18.08 9.38
N TYR A 472 -12.56 -18.81 10.48
CA TYR A 472 -13.78 -18.73 11.30
C TYR A 472 -13.60 -17.90 12.58
N GLU A 473 -12.36 -17.69 13.04
CA GLU A 473 -12.05 -17.02 14.30
C GLU A 473 -11.56 -15.59 14.07
N LEU A 474 -12.37 -14.59 14.46
CA LEU A 474 -12.08 -13.14 14.42
C LEU A 474 -10.82 -12.68 15.21
N GLY A 475 -10.06 -13.60 15.82
CA GLY A 475 -9.00 -13.31 16.78
C GLY A 475 -7.60 -13.84 16.45
N ALA A 476 -7.43 -14.65 15.41
CA ALA A 476 -6.19 -15.38 15.12
C ALA A 476 -5.35 -14.75 13.98
N SER A 477 -5.20 -13.42 13.96
CA SER A 477 -4.27 -12.75 13.05
C SER A 477 -2.93 -12.50 13.75
N ASP A 478 -1.81 -12.89 13.12
CA ASP A 478 -0.43 -12.64 13.62
C ASP A 478 -0.02 -11.16 13.67
N LEU A 479 -0.85 -10.25 13.14
CA LEU A 479 -0.60 -8.81 13.09
C LEU A 479 -1.45 -8.08 14.14
N GLU A 480 -0.84 -7.75 15.28
CA GLU A 480 -1.44 -6.85 16.27
C GLU A 480 -1.13 -5.39 15.90
N PHE A 481 -2.16 -4.57 15.70
CA PHE A 481 -1.97 -3.12 15.61
C PHE A 481 -1.98 -2.53 17.02
N GLN A 482 -1.12 -1.54 17.24
CA GLN A 482 -1.11 -0.78 18.48
C GLN A 482 -1.16 0.71 18.13
N PHE A 483 -2.22 1.38 18.59
CA PHE A 483 -2.27 2.83 18.54
C PHE A 483 -1.26 3.41 19.54
N PRO A 484 -0.62 4.55 19.21
CA PRO A 484 0.30 5.19 20.13
C PRO A 484 -0.45 5.64 21.40
N THR A 485 0.25 5.67 22.53
CA THR A 485 -0.31 6.20 23.76
C THR A 485 -0.61 7.70 23.60
N PRO A 486 -1.78 8.18 24.08
CA PRO A 486 -2.12 9.60 24.05
C PRO A 486 -1.06 10.48 24.69
N GLY A 487 -1.01 11.75 24.28
CA GLY A 487 -0.20 12.76 24.95
C GLY A 487 -0.57 12.94 26.42
N TYR A 488 0.37 13.52 27.18
CA TYR A 488 0.10 13.90 28.56
C TYR A 488 -0.83 15.12 28.62
N LEU A 489 -1.92 15.01 29.39
CA LEU A 489 -2.82 16.10 29.72
C LEU A 489 -2.64 16.54 31.17
N GLU A 490 -2.23 17.79 31.37
CA GLU A 490 -2.11 18.37 32.71
C GLU A 490 -3.49 18.48 33.39
N GLY A 491 -3.58 18.26 34.71
CA GLY A 491 -4.85 18.33 35.44
C GLY A 491 -5.79 17.12 35.29
N VAL A 492 -5.57 16.24 34.30
CA VAL A 492 -6.34 15.00 34.10
C VAL A 492 -5.73 13.86 34.92
N LYS A 493 -6.28 13.61 36.11
CA LYS A 493 -5.78 12.57 37.04
C LYS A 493 -6.42 11.19 36.83
N THR A 494 -7.60 11.13 36.21
CA THR A 494 -8.37 9.92 35.96
C THR A 494 -8.83 9.87 34.50
N LYS A 495 -8.85 8.69 33.89
CA LYS A 495 -9.26 8.51 32.48
C LYS A 495 -10.71 8.94 32.21
N GLN A 496 -11.57 8.90 33.24
CA GLN A 496 -12.99 9.28 33.18
C GLN A 496 -13.24 10.79 33.26
N LYS A 497 -12.22 11.62 33.53
CA LYS A 497 -12.41 13.08 33.57
C LYS A 497 -12.78 13.57 32.16
N ALA A 498 -13.84 14.35 32.06
CA ALA A 498 -14.26 14.96 30.80
C ALA A 498 -13.15 15.89 30.27
N ILE A 499 -12.63 15.57 29.09
CA ILE A 499 -11.66 16.38 28.32
C ILE A 499 -12.36 17.20 27.25
N VAL A 500 -13.54 16.76 26.79
CA VAL A 500 -14.44 17.55 25.94
C VAL A 500 -15.82 17.53 26.59
N LYS A 501 -16.48 18.69 26.68
CA LYS A 501 -17.86 18.83 27.17
C LYS A 501 -18.60 19.80 26.27
N VAL A 502 -19.72 19.36 25.73
CA VAL A 502 -20.61 20.17 24.88
C VAL A 502 -21.95 20.29 25.58
N SER A 503 -22.53 21.48 25.61
CA SER A 503 -23.80 21.75 26.29
C SER A 503 -24.69 22.66 25.44
N ASN A 504 -25.93 22.20 25.21
CA ASN A 504 -26.97 22.89 24.44
C ASN A 504 -26.48 23.38 23.06
N MET A 505 -25.72 22.55 22.35
CA MET A 505 -25.15 22.88 21.06
C MET A 505 -26.16 22.73 19.92
N THR A 506 -26.23 23.74 19.08
CA THR A 506 -27.05 23.77 17.87
C THR A 506 -26.21 24.27 16.70
N PHE A 507 -26.35 23.62 15.55
CA PHE A 507 -25.70 24.01 14.30
C PHE A 507 -26.70 24.04 13.15
N GLN A 508 -26.67 25.15 12.41
CA GLN A 508 -27.46 25.38 11.22
C GLN A 508 -26.57 25.89 10.08
N TYR A 509 -26.58 25.21 8.94
CA TYR A 509 -25.92 25.69 7.74
C TYR A 509 -26.56 27.02 7.27
N PRO A 510 -25.76 28.03 6.89
CA PRO A 510 -26.28 29.29 6.36
C PRO A 510 -27.22 29.05 5.16
N GLY A 511 -28.39 29.69 5.19
CA GLY A 511 -29.40 29.58 4.12
C GLY A 511 -30.37 28.41 4.23
N THR A 512 -30.17 27.48 5.17
CA THR A 512 -31.14 26.39 5.42
C THR A 512 -32.28 26.84 6.33
N THR A 513 -33.49 26.29 6.16
CA THR A 513 -34.68 26.68 6.94
C THR A 513 -34.75 26.05 8.34
N LYS A 514 -34.00 24.98 8.59
CA LYS A 514 -33.97 24.26 9.87
C LYS A 514 -32.53 23.90 10.28
N PRO A 515 -32.21 23.86 11.58
CA PRO A 515 -30.92 23.37 12.06
C PRO A 515 -30.77 21.88 11.73
N GLN A 516 -29.53 21.46 11.41
CA GLN A 516 -29.21 20.06 11.13
C GLN A 516 -28.99 19.28 12.42
N VAL A 517 -28.49 19.94 13.47
CA VAL A 517 -28.42 19.39 14.83
C VAL A 517 -28.86 20.46 15.83
N SER A 518 -29.65 20.07 16.83
CA SER A 518 -30.23 20.97 17.83
C SER A 518 -30.20 20.36 19.24
N ASP A 519 -29.97 21.21 20.24
CA ASP A 519 -30.00 20.89 21.68
C ASP A 519 -29.10 19.71 22.08
N VAL A 520 -27.95 19.59 21.43
CA VAL A 520 -27.01 18.48 21.64
C VAL A 520 -26.14 18.76 22.88
N THR A 521 -26.11 17.80 23.80
CA THR A 521 -25.25 17.83 25.00
C THR A 521 -24.52 16.51 25.12
N PHE A 522 -23.19 16.53 25.28
CA PHE A 522 -22.38 15.32 25.48
C PHE A 522 -21.04 15.59 26.18
N GLN A 523 -20.38 14.52 26.63
CA GLN A 523 -19.04 14.57 27.22
C GLN A 523 -18.15 13.47 26.63
N CYS A 524 -16.87 13.75 26.46
CA CYS A 524 -15.86 12.77 26.09
C CYS A 524 -14.70 12.79 27.08
N SER A 525 -14.12 11.62 27.34
CA SER A 525 -13.03 11.37 28.28
C SER A 525 -12.00 10.43 27.62
N LEU A 526 -10.85 10.21 28.28
CA LEU A 526 -9.86 9.24 27.79
C LEU A 526 -10.36 7.78 27.89
N SER A 527 -11.40 7.50 28.66
CA SER A 527 -12.07 6.19 28.71
C SER A 527 -13.30 6.08 27.82
N SER A 528 -13.63 7.11 27.03
CA SER A 528 -14.85 7.08 26.22
C SER A 528 -14.79 5.95 25.18
N ARG A 529 -15.92 5.26 25.02
CA ARG A 529 -16.14 4.18 24.05
C ARG A 529 -17.54 4.34 23.48
N ILE A 530 -17.66 5.26 22.54
CA ILE A 530 -18.95 5.78 22.05
C ILE A 530 -19.22 5.24 20.65
N ALA A 531 -20.43 4.74 20.40
CA ALA A 531 -20.95 4.41 19.08
C ALA A 531 -22.01 5.42 18.65
N VAL A 532 -21.83 6.09 17.51
CA VAL A 532 -22.82 7.00 16.94
C VAL A 532 -23.65 6.26 15.90
N ILE A 533 -24.93 6.05 16.21
CA ILE A 533 -25.86 5.29 15.37
C ILE A 533 -27.06 6.15 14.94
N GLY A 534 -27.63 5.84 13.78
CA GLY A 534 -28.78 6.55 13.23
C GLY A 534 -28.91 6.35 11.73
N PRO A 535 -30.07 6.64 11.13
CA PRO A 535 -30.27 6.54 9.68
C PRO A 535 -29.41 7.56 8.92
N ASN A 536 -29.16 7.30 7.63
CA ASN A 536 -28.43 8.23 6.76
C ASN A 536 -29.18 9.58 6.67
N GLY A 537 -28.43 10.68 6.69
CA GLY A 537 -29.01 12.04 6.66
C GLY A 537 -29.59 12.56 7.97
N ALA A 538 -29.53 11.79 9.08
CA ALA A 538 -30.05 12.21 10.39
C ALA A 538 -29.26 13.36 11.07
N GLY A 539 -28.10 13.75 10.52
CA GLY A 539 -27.21 14.76 11.11
C GLY A 539 -25.94 14.19 11.77
N LYS A 540 -25.64 12.89 11.62
CA LYS A 540 -24.44 12.23 12.20
C LYS A 540 -23.13 12.90 11.80
N SER A 541 -22.90 13.09 10.50
CA SER A 541 -21.68 13.74 9.99
C SER A 541 -21.58 15.20 10.46
N THR A 542 -22.71 15.93 10.50
CA THR A 542 -22.75 17.31 11.02
C THR A 542 -22.37 17.37 12.49
N LEU A 543 -22.89 16.46 13.32
CA LEU A 543 -22.52 16.33 14.74
C LEU A 543 -21.01 16.14 14.91
N ILE A 544 -20.43 15.27 14.08
CA ILE A 544 -19.01 14.93 14.14
C ILE A 544 -18.13 16.07 13.65
N ASN A 545 -18.52 16.74 12.56
CA ASN A 545 -17.82 17.91 12.05
C ASN A 545 -17.79 19.06 13.08
N VAL A 546 -18.84 19.21 13.90
CA VAL A 546 -18.83 20.17 15.02
C VAL A 546 -17.91 19.68 16.15
N LEU A 547 -17.90 18.38 16.46
CA LEU A 547 -17.01 17.79 17.47
C LEU A 547 -15.53 17.92 17.09
N THR A 548 -15.19 17.68 15.83
CA THR A 548 -13.80 17.70 15.32
C THR A 548 -13.29 19.11 15.05
N GLY A 549 -14.15 20.13 15.14
CA GLY A 549 -13.77 21.54 14.95
C GLY A 549 -13.84 22.04 13.51
N GLU A 550 -14.33 21.23 12.58
CA GLU A 550 -14.51 21.61 11.16
C GLU A 550 -15.67 22.61 11.00
N LEU A 551 -16.74 22.44 11.78
CA LEU A 551 -17.87 23.36 11.82
C LEU A 551 -17.93 24.07 13.16
N LEU A 552 -18.04 25.41 13.13
CA LEU A 552 -18.27 26.20 14.32
C LEU A 552 -19.75 26.11 14.71
N PRO A 553 -20.08 25.76 15.96
CA PRO A 553 -21.49 25.72 16.39
C PRO A 553 -22.12 27.11 16.33
N THR A 554 -23.35 27.18 15.81
CA THR A 554 -24.14 28.41 15.70
C THR A 554 -24.48 28.95 17.09
N SER A 555 -24.88 28.07 18.01
CA SER A 555 -25.13 28.40 19.42
C SER A 555 -24.75 27.23 20.35
N GLY A 556 -24.62 27.51 21.64
CA GLY A 556 -24.23 26.54 22.66
C GLY A 556 -22.76 26.66 23.09
N GLU A 557 -22.42 25.90 24.14
CA GLU A 557 -21.09 25.95 24.76
C GLU A 557 -20.30 24.68 24.43
N VAL A 558 -19.06 24.86 23.98
CA VAL A 558 -18.09 23.77 23.76
C VAL A 558 -16.86 24.04 24.59
N TYR A 559 -16.60 23.16 25.55
CA TYR A 559 -15.40 23.11 26.36
C TYR A 559 -14.48 22.00 25.84
N THR A 560 -13.21 22.34 25.58
CA THR A 560 -12.17 21.39 25.17
C THR A 560 -10.89 21.66 25.95
N HIS A 561 -10.37 20.64 26.64
CA HIS A 561 -9.13 20.72 27.41
C HIS A 561 -7.96 21.21 26.55
N GLU A 562 -7.12 22.10 27.09
CA GLU A 562 -6.07 22.88 26.39
C GLU A 562 -5.25 22.07 25.38
N ASN A 563 -4.67 20.94 25.80
CA ASN A 563 -3.82 20.11 24.92
C ASN A 563 -4.55 18.90 24.28
N CYS A 564 -5.88 18.84 24.33
CA CYS A 564 -6.65 17.74 23.74
C CYS A 564 -6.51 17.77 22.21
N ARG A 565 -6.26 16.58 21.63
CA ARG A 565 -6.10 16.35 20.19
C ARG A 565 -7.07 15.27 19.75
N ILE A 566 -7.77 15.52 18.66
CA ILE A 566 -8.77 14.63 18.10
C ILE A 566 -8.27 14.19 16.73
N ALA A 567 -8.04 12.89 16.54
CA ALA A 567 -7.76 12.33 15.23
C ALA A 567 -9.08 11.91 14.59
N TYR A 568 -9.37 12.46 13.40
CA TYR A 568 -10.57 12.11 12.65
C TYR A 568 -10.21 11.32 11.40
N ILE A 569 -10.71 10.09 11.32
CA ILE A 569 -10.52 9.19 10.18
C ILE A 569 -11.84 9.16 9.40
N LYS A 570 -11.89 9.89 8.28
CA LYS A 570 -13.05 9.93 7.39
C LYS A 570 -13.03 8.77 6.40
N GLN A 571 -14.20 8.39 5.89
CA GLN A 571 -14.35 7.43 4.78
C GLN A 571 -13.56 7.82 3.52
N HIS A 572 -13.44 9.12 3.20
CA HIS A 572 -12.74 9.60 2.00
C HIS A 572 -11.24 9.88 2.22
N ALA A 573 -10.67 9.62 3.39
CA ALA A 573 -9.23 9.81 3.61
C ALA A 573 -8.39 8.93 2.66
N PHE A 574 -8.91 7.76 2.28
CA PHE A 574 -8.29 6.84 1.33
C PHE A 574 -8.34 7.29 -0.12
N ALA A 575 -9.15 8.29 -0.49
CA ALA A 575 -9.14 8.86 -1.84
C ALA A 575 -8.00 9.88 -2.02
N HIS A 576 -7.62 10.59 -0.95
CA HIS A 576 -6.56 11.60 -1.02
C HIS A 576 -5.17 11.00 -1.19
N ILE A 577 -4.94 9.81 -0.64
CA ILE A 577 -3.66 9.10 -0.79
C ILE A 577 -3.35 8.79 -2.27
N GLU A 578 -4.37 8.68 -3.13
CA GLU A 578 -4.22 8.46 -4.57
C GLU A 578 -3.63 9.68 -5.30
N SER A 579 -3.67 10.87 -4.69
CA SER A 579 -3.00 12.07 -5.22
C SER A 579 -1.50 12.14 -4.85
N HIS A 580 -1.00 11.17 -4.08
CA HIS A 580 0.36 11.14 -3.55
C HIS A 580 1.09 9.83 -3.82
N LEU A 581 0.67 9.09 -4.84
CA LEU A 581 1.25 7.79 -5.21
C LEU A 581 2.75 7.85 -5.58
N ASP A 582 3.24 9.04 -5.96
CA ASP A 582 4.62 9.35 -6.29
C ASP A 582 5.56 9.37 -5.07
N LYS A 583 5.02 9.63 -3.88
CA LYS A 583 5.78 9.78 -2.63
C LYS A 583 5.95 8.44 -1.93
N THR A 584 6.94 8.35 -1.05
CA THR A 584 7.05 7.27 -0.07
C THR A 584 6.09 7.52 1.11
N PRO A 585 5.72 6.48 1.88
CA PRO A 585 4.95 6.64 3.12
C PRO A 585 5.56 7.65 4.10
N SER A 586 6.89 7.64 4.22
CA SER A 586 7.64 8.59 5.04
C SER A 586 7.46 10.03 4.57
N GLU A 587 7.63 10.28 3.28
CA GLU A 587 7.42 11.60 2.66
C GLU A 587 5.96 12.07 2.76
N TYR A 588 4.99 11.16 2.68
CA TYR A 588 3.57 11.50 2.86
C TYR A 588 3.27 11.98 4.29
N ILE A 589 3.80 11.31 5.32
CA ILE A 589 3.66 11.78 6.71
C ILE A 589 4.38 13.12 6.90
N GLN A 590 5.58 13.28 6.36
CA GLN A 590 6.30 14.56 6.41
C GLN A 590 5.54 15.70 5.72
N TRP A 591 4.97 15.43 4.54
CA TRP A 591 4.15 16.39 3.80
C TRP A 591 2.90 16.80 4.58
N ARG A 592 2.19 15.81 5.18
CA ARG A 592 0.94 16.02 5.92
C ARG A 592 1.14 16.85 7.19
N PHE A 593 2.30 16.74 7.83
CA PHE A 593 2.64 17.43 9.08
C PHE A 593 3.69 18.54 8.90
N GLN A 594 3.97 18.97 7.68
CA GLN A 594 5.01 19.97 7.38
C GLN A 594 4.81 21.29 8.14
N THR A 595 3.55 21.69 8.38
CA THR A 595 3.16 22.90 9.11
C THR A 595 3.11 22.71 10.63
N GLY A 596 3.48 21.53 11.13
CA GLY A 596 3.37 21.14 12.55
C GLY A 596 1.99 20.60 12.94
N GLU A 597 0.95 20.89 12.14
CA GLU A 597 -0.42 20.41 12.30
C GLU A 597 -0.83 19.50 11.13
N ASP A 598 -1.89 18.71 11.32
CA ASP A 598 -2.41 17.83 10.27
C ASP A 598 -3.12 18.62 9.15
N ARG A 599 -2.44 18.77 8.01
CA ARG A 599 -2.97 19.50 6.84
C ARG A 599 -4.29 18.94 6.31
N GLU A 600 -4.49 17.62 6.31
CA GLU A 600 -5.71 17.02 5.75
C GLU A 600 -6.97 17.38 6.55
N THR A 601 -6.83 17.56 7.86
CA THR A 601 -7.94 18.02 8.71
C THR A 601 -8.22 19.51 8.56
N MET A 602 -7.24 20.30 8.11
CA MET A 602 -7.31 21.76 8.01
C MET A 602 -7.76 22.26 6.64
N ASP A 603 -7.28 21.63 5.56
CA ASP A 603 -7.48 22.06 4.16
C ASP A 603 -8.94 21.95 3.66
N ARG A 604 -9.88 21.49 4.49
CA ARG A 604 -11.26 21.20 4.07
C ARG A 604 -12.32 22.16 4.61
N ALA A 605 -12.07 22.85 5.72
CA ALA A 605 -12.98 23.92 6.19
C ALA A 605 -12.83 25.19 5.34
N ASN A 606 -11.64 25.42 4.76
CA ASN A 606 -11.31 26.57 3.94
C ASN A 606 -10.74 26.12 2.61
N ARG A 607 -11.30 26.64 1.51
CA ARG A 607 -10.86 26.41 0.13
C ARG A 607 -9.35 26.57 -0.02
N GLN A 608 -8.74 25.64 -0.78
CA GLN A 608 -7.46 25.70 -1.50
C GLN A 608 -6.46 26.76 -0.99
N ILE A 609 -5.36 26.30 -0.39
CA ILE A 609 -4.15 27.11 -0.21
C ILE A 609 -3.76 27.67 -1.59
N ASN A 610 -4.01 28.97 -1.79
CA ASN A 610 -3.51 29.68 -2.96
C ASN A 610 -2.00 29.82 -2.79
N GLU A 611 -1.22 29.04 -3.53
CA GLU A 611 0.26 29.13 -3.49
C GLU A 611 0.79 30.50 -3.93
N ASN A 612 -0.04 31.31 -4.60
CA ASN A 612 0.20 32.74 -4.86
C ASN A 612 -0.25 33.62 -3.67
N ASP A 613 0.44 33.49 -2.53
CA ASP A 613 0.13 34.12 -1.23
C ASP A 613 0.16 35.68 -1.22
N ALA A 614 0.87 36.34 -2.13
CA ALA A 614 1.23 37.75 -1.98
C ALA A 614 0.04 38.73 -2.06
N GLU A 615 -0.95 38.44 -2.92
CA GLU A 615 -2.15 39.27 -3.04
C GLU A 615 -3.22 38.87 -2.01
N ALA A 616 -3.28 37.57 -1.66
CA ALA A 616 -4.21 37.05 -0.64
C ALA A 616 -3.89 37.56 0.77
N MET A 617 -2.61 37.78 1.11
CA MET A 617 -2.20 38.41 2.39
C MET A 617 -2.71 39.85 2.54
N ASN A 618 -3.05 40.53 1.44
CA ASN A 618 -3.63 41.88 1.49
C ASN A 618 -5.15 41.89 1.76
N LYS A 619 -5.74 40.76 2.19
CA LYS A 619 -7.14 40.64 2.62
C LYS A 619 -7.48 41.72 3.65
N ILE A 620 -8.54 42.46 3.37
CA ILE A 620 -9.04 43.53 4.24
C ILE A 620 -10.04 42.92 5.24
N PHE A 621 -9.72 43.00 6.51
CA PHE A 621 -10.58 42.63 7.63
C PHE A 621 -11.34 43.87 8.10
N LYS A 622 -12.65 43.73 8.33
CA LYS A 622 -13.48 44.82 8.85
C LYS A 622 -13.65 44.65 10.35
N ILE A 623 -12.85 45.37 11.13
CA ILE A 623 -12.83 45.28 12.59
C ILE A 623 -13.29 46.62 13.14
N GLU A 624 -14.35 46.60 13.96
CA GLU A 624 -14.96 47.79 14.55
C GLU A 624 -15.33 48.86 13.51
N GLY A 625 -15.74 48.41 12.32
CA GLY A 625 -16.14 49.29 11.21
C GLY A 625 -14.99 49.86 10.37
N THR A 626 -13.73 49.67 10.78
CA THR A 626 -12.54 50.15 10.07
C THR A 626 -11.92 49.05 9.17
N PRO A 627 -11.40 49.41 7.98
CA PRO A 627 -10.67 48.48 7.13
C PRO A 627 -9.23 48.29 7.65
N ARG A 628 -8.88 47.05 7.99
CA ARG A 628 -7.59 46.66 8.56
C ARG A 628 -6.95 45.52 7.76
N ARG A 629 -5.62 45.51 7.62
CA ARG A 629 -4.84 44.35 7.12
C ARG A 629 -4.05 43.75 8.27
N VAL A 630 -3.86 42.43 8.29
CA VAL A 630 -3.03 41.79 9.32
C VAL A 630 -1.56 42.12 9.06
N ALA A 631 -0.89 42.68 10.05
CA ALA A 631 0.54 42.99 10.03
C ALA A 631 1.38 41.82 10.55
N GLY A 632 0.85 41.08 11.52
CA GLY A 632 1.51 39.95 12.15
C GLY A 632 0.64 39.28 13.21
N ILE A 633 0.91 38.01 13.46
CA ILE A 633 0.21 37.16 14.44
C ILE A 633 1.19 36.84 15.58
N HIS A 634 0.74 37.04 16.83
CA HIS A 634 1.65 37.04 18.00
C HIS A 634 1.44 35.85 18.94
N SER A 635 0.18 35.53 19.21
CA SER A 635 -0.19 34.52 20.20
C SER A 635 -1.49 33.83 19.80
N ARG A 636 -1.79 32.70 20.47
CA ARG A 636 -2.99 31.90 20.25
C ARG A 636 -3.70 31.62 21.56
N ARG A 637 -5.03 31.61 21.53
CA ARG A 637 -5.87 31.15 22.64
C ARG A 637 -7.00 30.26 22.14
N LYS A 638 -7.62 29.52 23.05
CA LYS A 638 -8.81 28.71 22.71
C LYS A 638 -10.04 29.57 22.55
N PHE A 639 -10.84 29.23 21.54
CA PHE A 639 -12.14 29.83 21.27
C PHE A 639 -13.13 28.75 20.83
N LYS A 640 -14.08 28.41 21.71
CA LYS A 640 -15.03 27.30 21.52
C LYS A 640 -14.29 25.97 21.21
N ASN A 641 -14.53 25.38 20.04
CA ASN A 641 -13.90 24.14 19.55
C ASN A 641 -12.67 24.41 18.64
N THR A 642 -12.23 25.66 18.49
CA THR A 642 -11.11 26.06 17.64
C THR A 642 -10.19 27.06 18.37
N TYR A 643 -9.37 27.79 17.63
CA TYR A 643 -8.44 28.79 18.13
C TYR A 643 -8.77 30.19 17.62
N GLU A 644 -8.46 31.19 18.44
CA GLU A 644 -8.34 32.59 18.03
C GLU A 644 -6.88 33.01 18.13
N TYR A 645 -6.49 33.94 17.27
CA TYR A 645 -5.12 34.45 17.18
C TYR A 645 -5.09 35.95 17.42
N GLU A 646 -4.14 36.38 18.25
CA GLU A 646 -3.89 37.80 18.49
C GLU A 646 -3.17 38.38 17.28
N CYS A 647 -3.86 39.25 16.57
CA CYS A 647 -3.37 39.88 15.36
C CYS A 647 -3.08 41.36 15.60
N SER A 648 -1.94 41.81 15.09
CA SER A 648 -1.64 43.23 14.90
C SER A 648 -2.07 43.67 13.51
N PHE A 649 -2.42 44.95 13.35
CA PHE A 649 -3.06 45.45 12.14
C PHE A 649 -2.35 46.65 11.51
N LEU A 650 -2.57 46.80 10.20
CA LEU A 650 -2.37 48.04 9.45
C LEU A 650 -3.74 48.66 9.18
N LEU A 651 -3.94 49.92 9.56
CA LEU A 651 -5.15 50.69 9.27
C LEU A 651 -5.09 51.24 7.84
N GLY A 652 -6.14 50.98 7.06
CA GLY A 652 -6.25 51.53 5.70
C GLY A 652 -6.80 52.95 5.71
N GLU A 653 -5.99 53.91 5.29
CA GLU A 653 -6.36 55.31 5.12
C GLU A 653 -6.45 55.68 3.63
N ASN A 654 -7.43 56.51 3.26
CA ASN A 654 -7.65 56.96 1.88
C ASN A 654 -7.78 55.83 0.85
N ILE A 655 -8.40 54.70 1.24
CA ILE A 655 -8.57 53.52 0.37
C ILE A 655 -9.25 53.92 -0.94
N GLY A 656 -8.62 53.57 -2.08
CA GLY A 656 -9.09 53.90 -3.43
C GLY A 656 -8.65 55.26 -3.96
N MET A 657 -7.88 56.05 -3.20
CA MET A 657 -7.27 57.30 -3.67
C MET A 657 -5.77 57.11 -3.96
N LYS A 658 -5.16 58.05 -4.72
CA LYS A 658 -3.71 58.03 -4.98
C LYS A 658 -2.84 58.10 -3.71
N SER A 659 -3.41 58.55 -2.60
CA SER A 659 -2.79 58.62 -1.27
C SER A 659 -3.19 57.46 -0.35
N GLU A 660 -3.67 56.33 -0.90
CA GLU A 660 -3.93 55.12 -0.13
C GLU A 660 -2.66 54.67 0.61
N ARG A 661 -2.78 54.48 1.92
CA ARG A 661 -1.69 53.97 2.75
C ARG A 661 -2.22 53.07 3.85
N TRP A 662 -1.38 52.12 4.25
CA TRP A 662 -1.66 51.15 5.31
C TRP A 662 -0.71 51.43 6.47
N VAL A 663 -1.22 52.02 7.55
CA VAL A 663 -0.42 52.52 8.68
C VAL A 663 -0.44 51.51 9.82
N PRO A 664 0.72 51.09 10.38
CA PRO A 664 0.74 50.15 11.49
C PRO A 664 0.06 50.73 12.72
N MET A 665 -0.83 49.94 13.31
CA MET A 665 -1.53 50.28 14.54
C MET A 665 -0.69 49.90 15.75
N MET A 666 -1.05 50.44 16.92
CA MET A 666 -0.35 50.14 18.17
C MET A 666 -0.83 48.79 18.75
N SER A 667 -0.06 48.21 19.66
CA SER A 667 -0.41 46.93 20.31
C SER A 667 -1.74 46.97 21.07
N VAL A 668 -2.23 48.15 21.43
CA VAL A 668 -3.53 48.35 22.08
C VAL A 668 -4.70 48.04 21.13
N ASP A 669 -4.48 48.18 19.82
CA ASP A 669 -5.49 47.93 18.78
C ASP A 669 -5.48 46.48 18.28
N ASN A 670 -4.67 45.61 18.91
CA ASN A 670 -4.66 44.19 18.62
C ASN A 670 -6.05 43.59 18.89
N ALA A 671 -6.44 42.65 18.05
CA ALA A 671 -7.72 41.96 18.18
C ALA A 671 -7.55 40.47 17.91
N TRP A 672 -8.46 39.70 18.49
CA TRP A 672 -8.49 38.26 18.34
C TRP A 672 -9.34 37.90 17.13
N LEU A 673 -8.73 37.21 16.17
CA LEU A 673 -9.42 36.73 14.96
C LEU A 673 -9.53 35.20 14.98
N PRO A 674 -10.70 34.63 14.60
CA PRO A 674 -10.87 33.19 14.50
C PRO A 674 -9.93 32.55 13.46
N ARG A 675 -9.44 31.34 13.74
CA ARG A 675 -8.58 30.54 12.84
C ARG A 675 -9.11 30.49 11.40
N GLY A 676 -10.42 30.28 11.25
CA GLY A 676 -11.07 30.15 9.93
C GLY A 676 -10.91 31.39 9.06
N GLU A 677 -10.94 32.60 9.63
CA GLU A 677 -10.81 33.84 8.84
C GLU A 677 -9.37 34.09 8.38
N LEU A 678 -8.39 33.58 9.14
CA LEU A 678 -6.96 33.76 8.92
C LEU A 678 -6.36 32.72 7.97
N ILE A 679 -6.76 31.44 8.07
CA ILE A 679 -6.17 30.35 7.26
C ILE A 679 -6.24 30.61 5.76
N GLU A 680 -7.30 31.26 5.29
CA GLU A 680 -7.48 31.57 3.86
C GLU A 680 -6.41 32.52 3.29
N SER A 681 -5.72 33.29 4.14
CA SER A 681 -4.83 34.39 3.69
C SER A 681 -3.48 34.42 4.40
N HIS A 682 -3.38 33.90 5.62
CA HIS A 682 -2.22 34.03 6.51
C HIS A 682 -1.82 32.65 7.12
N SER A 683 -1.98 31.58 6.35
CA SER A 683 -1.72 30.19 6.78
C SER A 683 -0.31 29.97 7.33
N LYS A 684 0.72 30.56 6.70
CA LYS A 684 2.12 30.49 7.14
C LYS A 684 2.33 31.11 8.53
N MET A 685 1.80 32.32 8.77
CA MET A 685 1.93 33.00 10.06
C MET A 685 1.18 32.25 11.17
N VAL A 686 0.01 31.68 10.85
CA VAL A 686 -0.74 30.82 11.77
C VAL A 686 0.08 29.57 12.13
N ALA A 687 0.70 28.92 11.15
CA ALA A 687 1.51 27.72 11.35
C ALA A 687 2.76 27.99 12.22
N GLU A 688 3.42 29.14 12.03
CA GLU A 688 4.56 29.54 12.87
C GLU A 688 4.17 29.68 14.36
N ILE A 689 3.02 30.29 14.64
CA ILE A 689 2.51 30.43 16.00
C ILE A 689 2.07 29.08 16.57
N ASP A 690 1.38 28.26 15.78
CA ASP A 690 0.99 26.91 16.20
C ASP A 690 2.22 26.06 16.55
N MET A 691 3.28 26.12 15.73
CA MET A 691 4.54 25.41 15.98
C MET A 691 5.24 25.93 17.24
N LYS A 692 5.28 27.25 17.44
CA LYS A 692 5.86 27.88 18.63
C LYS A 692 5.14 27.46 19.91
N GLU A 693 3.81 27.42 19.90
CA GLU A 693 2.98 26.95 21.02
C GLU A 693 3.12 25.44 21.25
N ALA A 694 3.23 24.64 20.18
CA ALA A 694 3.45 23.19 20.27
C ALA A 694 4.82 22.84 20.86
N LEU A 695 5.86 23.59 20.49
CA LEU A 695 7.21 23.46 21.04
C LEU A 695 7.26 23.93 22.51
N ALA A 696 6.61 25.05 22.83
CA ALA A 696 6.54 25.58 24.20
C ALA A 696 5.80 24.63 25.16
N SER A 697 4.76 23.95 24.68
CA SER A 697 4.02 22.94 25.44
C SER A 697 4.72 21.56 25.50
N GLY A 698 5.83 21.38 24.79
CA GLY A 698 6.59 20.12 24.73
C GLY A 698 5.87 18.99 24.00
N GLN A 699 4.90 19.31 23.15
CA GLN A 699 4.02 18.35 22.48
C GLN A 699 4.44 18.03 21.04
N PHE A 700 5.49 18.68 20.53
CA PHE A 700 5.98 18.50 19.17
C PHE A 700 6.71 17.15 19.01
N ARG A 701 6.30 16.36 18.01
CA ARG A 701 6.96 15.11 17.60
C ARG A 701 7.82 15.38 16.37
N ALA A 702 9.08 14.95 16.40
CA ALA A 702 10.03 15.26 15.33
C ALA A 702 9.77 14.42 14.08
N LEU A 703 9.77 15.05 12.90
CA LEU A 703 9.54 14.40 11.60
C LEU A 703 10.79 13.69 11.07
N THR A 704 11.45 12.89 11.91
CA THR A 704 12.63 12.10 11.52
C THR A 704 12.21 10.76 10.91
N ARG A 705 12.96 10.25 9.93
CA ARG A 705 12.65 8.95 9.28
C ARG A 705 12.53 7.81 10.29
N LYS A 706 13.45 7.76 11.25
CA LYS A 706 13.47 6.73 12.31
C LYS A 706 12.21 6.74 13.17
N GLU A 707 11.72 7.92 13.58
CA GLU A 707 10.47 8.00 14.35
C GLU A 707 9.25 7.60 13.51
N ILE A 708 9.25 7.94 12.22
CA ILE A 708 8.18 7.59 11.29
C ILE A 708 8.15 6.07 11.05
N GLU A 709 9.31 5.44 10.84
CA GLU A 709 9.44 3.99 10.69
C GLU A 709 8.94 3.24 11.92
N LEU A 710 9.34 3.66 13.12
CA LEU A 710 8.88 3.08 14.38
C LEU A 710 7.36 3.23 14.54
N HIS A 711 6.82 4.40 14.19
CA HIS A 711 5.39 4.66 14.27
C HIS A 711 4.59 3.80 13.29
N CYS A 712 5.02 3.73 12.04
CA CYS A 712 4.39 2.91 11.01
C CYS A 712 4.48 1.41 11.35
N ALA A 713 5.57 0.96 11.97
CA ALA A 713 5.74 -0.41 12.44
C ALA A 713 4.69 -0.80 13.50
N MET A 714 4.28 0.11 14.39
CA MET A 714 3.21 -0.14 15.38
C MET A 714 1.85 -0.46 14.73
N LEU A 715 1.63 0.01 13.49
CA LEU A 715 0.44 -0.27 12.71
C LEU A 715 0.66 -1.41 11.68
N GLY A 716 1.80 -2.11 11.77
CA GLY A 716 2.11 -3.26 10.93
C GLY A 716 2.47 -2.90 9.49
N LEU A 717 3.11 -1.75 9.27
CA LEU A 717 3.84 -1.43 8.03
C LEU A 717 5.32 -1.70 8.23
N ASP A 718 5.91 -2.43 7.28
CA ASP A 718 7.34 -2.74 7.29
C ASP A 718 8.18 -1.46 7.07
N SER A 719 9.24 -1.31 7.85
CA SER A 719 10.10 -0.11 7.80
C SER A 719 10.77 0.08 6.43
N GLU A 720 11.11 -1.00 5.72
CA GLU A 720 11.69 -0.92 4.38
C GLU A 720 10.69 -0.31 3.38
N LEU A 721 9.42 -0.73 3.47
CA LEU A 721 8.36 -0.19 2.62
C LEU A 721 8.10 1.29 2.90
N VAL A 722 8.22 1.72 4.16
CA VAL A 722 7.89 3.09 4.60
C VAL A 722 8.85 4.14 4.02
N SER A 723 10.14 3.83 3.98
CA SER A 723 11.17 4.80 3.59
C SER A 723 11.65 4.66 2.14
N HIS A 724 11.35 3.53 1.46
CA HIS A 724 11.94 3.23 0.15
C HIS A 724 10.97 2.85 -0.95
N SER A 725 9.76 2.42 -0.62
CA SER A 725 8.72 2.11 -1.61
C SER A 725 7.81 3.32 -1.80
N ARG A 726 7.45 3.60 -3.05
CA ARG A 726 6.42 4.60 -3.35
C ARG A 726 5.04 4.06 -2.99
N ILE A 727 4.13 4.95 -2.60
CA ILE A 727 2.75 4.62 -2.24
C ILE A 727 2.01 3.93 -3.38
N ARG A 728 2.37 4.21 -4.64
CA ARG A 728 1.86 3.48 -5.83
C ARG A 728 1.99 1.96 -5.71
N GLY A 729 3.08 1.48 -5.11
CA GLY A 729 3.36 0.05 -4.97
C GLY A 729 2.71 -0.60 -3.76
N LEU A 730 1.98 0.15 -2.92
CA LEU A 730 1.30 -0.38 -1.74
C LEU A 730 -0.05 -1.01 -2.09
N SER A 731 -0.37 -2.12 -1.43
CA SER A 731 -1.71 -2.73 -1.51
C SER A 731 -2.76 -1.83 -0.85
N GLY A 732 -4.05 -2.06 -1.15
CA GLY A 732 -5.16 -1.32 -0.51
C GLY A 732 -5.09 -1.36 1.02
N GLY A 733 -4.89 -2.55 1.61
CA GLY A 733 -4.73 -2.69 3.06
C GLY A 733 -3.49 -1.96 3.63
N GLN A 734 -2.38 -1.92 2.88
CA GLN A 734 -1.19 -1.14 3.27
C GLN A 734 -1.43 0.37 3.21
N LYS A 735 -2.15 0.85 2.18
CA LYS A 735 -2.59 2.25 2.09
C LYS A 735 -3.47 2.61 3.29
N VAL A 736 -4.36 1.71 3.71
CA VAL A 736 -5.19 1.96 4.90
C VAL A 736 -4.34 2.09 6.17
N LYS A 737 -3.40 1.17 6.38
CA LYS A 737 -2.46 1.26 7.51
C LYS A 737 -1.66 2.56 7.51
N LEU A 738 -1.24 3.04 6.34
CA LEU A 738 -0.52 4.30 6.22
C LEU A 738 -1.40 5.49 6.61
N VAL A 739 -2.65 5.54 6.15
CA VAL A 739 -3.60 6.60 6.54
C VAL A 739 -3.86 6.56 8.05
N LEU A 740 -4.06 5.37 8.64
CA LEU A 740 -4.23 5.23 10.09
C LEU A 740 -2.97 5.69 10.85
N ALA A 741 -1.78 5.37 10.34
CA ALA A 741 -0.52 5.78 10.93
C ALA A 741 -0.38 7.31 10.88
N ALA A 742 -0.69 7.91 9.73
CA ALA A 742 -0.67 9.35 9.54
C ALA A 742 -1.66 10.06 10.47
N CYS A 743 -2.93 9.63 10.53
CA CYS A 743 -3.94 10.21 11.41
C CYS A 743 -3.58 10.13 12.91
N THR A 744 -2.77 9.14 13.31
CA THR A 744 -2.40 8.92 14.72
C THR A 744 -0.98 9.41 15.06
N TRP A 745 -0.27 10.02 14.11
CA TRP A 745 1.11 10.49 14.27
C TRP A 745 1.31 11.40 15.49
N GLN A 746 0.42 12.38 15.68
CA GLN A 746 0.44 13.34 16.78
C GLN A 746 -0.04 12.80 18.14
N ARG A 747 -0.17 11.47 18.31
CA ARG A 747 -0.58 10.84 19.59
C ARG A 747 -1.89 11.44 20.11
N PRO A 748 -3.02 11.23 19.40
CA PRO A 748 -4.30 11.84 19.74
C PRO A 748 -4.86 11.32 21.06
N HIS A 749 -5.76 12.10 21.67
CA HIS A 749 -6.47 11.75 22.91
C HIS A 749 -7.84 11.14 22.63
N LEU A 750 -8.45 11.55 21.52
CA LEU A 750 -9.69 10.98 20.99
C LEU A 750 -9.45 10.52 19.55
N ILE A 751 -9.88 9.31 19.21
CA ILE A 751 -9.92 8.80 17.83
C ILE A 751 -11.37 8.70 17.40
N VAL A 752 -11.71 9.35 16.29
CA VAL A 752 -13.03 9.31 15.67
C VAL A 752 -12.92 8.53 14.35
N LEU A 753 -13.67 7.44 14.23
CA LEU A 753 -13.72 6.60 13.02
C LEU A 753 -15.08 6.75 12.35
N ASP A 754 -15.06 7.21 11.10
CA ASP A 754 -16.25 7.29 10.26
C ASP A 754 -16.39 6.03 9.42
N GLU A 755 -17.43 5.23 9.69
CA GLU A 755 -17.80 4.00 8.98
C GLU A 755 -16.61 3.06 8.67
N PRO A 756 -15.82 2.64 9.68
CA PRO A 756 -14.63 1.81 9.44
C PRO A 756 -14.93 0.49 8.74
N THR A 757 -16.14 -0.04 8.91
CA THR A 757 -16.59 -1.29 8.28
C THR A 757 -16.80 -1.18 6.77
N ASN A 758 -16.83 0.02 6.21
CA ASN A 758 -17.11 0.23 4.79
C ASN A 758 -15.86 0.13 3.91
N TYR A 759 -14.66 0.18 4.48
CA TYR A 759 -13.42 0.22 3.69
C TYR A 759 -12.29 -0.64 4.28
N LEU A 760 -12.61 -1.44 5.30
CA LEU A 760 -11.70 -2.38 5.92
C LEU A 760 -12.24 -3.79 5.79
N ASP A 761 -11.35 -4.70 5.44
CA ASP A 761 -11.63 -6.13 5.47
C ASP A 761 -11.82 -6.65 6.91
N ARG A 762 -12.35 -7.86 7.05
CA ARG A 762 -12.70 -8.44 8.36
C ARG A 762 -11.50 -8.64 9.28
N ASP A 763 -10.34 -9.00 8.73
CA ASP A 763 -9.12 -9.23 9.52
C ASP A 763 -8.55 -7.89 10.01
N SER A 764 -8.54 -6.86 9.15
CA SER A 764 -8.14 -5.50 9.52
C SER A 764 -9.14 -4.90 10.51
N LEU A 765 -10.44 -5.21 10.40
CA LEU A 765 -11.44 -4.86 11.42
C LEU A 765 -11.19 -5.59 12.74
N GLY A 766 -10.80 -6.86 12.72
CA GLY A 766 -10.42 -7.62 13.92
C GLY A 766 -9.20 -7.01 14.62
N ALA A 767 -8.14 -6.75 13.87
CA ALA A 767 -6.93 -6.12 14.37
C ALA A 767 -7.17 -4.66 14.81
N LEU A 768 -7.98 -3.89 14.08
CA LEU A 768 -8.43 -2.55 14.49
C LEU A 768 -9.26 -2.62 15.77
N SER A 769 -10.18 -3.58 15.90
CA SER A 769 -10.99 -3.79 17.10
C SER A 769 -10.09 -4.06 18.31
N LYS A 770 -9.08 -4.94 18.16
CA LYS A 770 -8.09 -5.22 19.20
C LYS A 770 -7.28 -3.96 19.57
N ALA A 771 -6.85 -3.19 18.58
CA ALA A 771 -6.13 -1.95 18.79
C ALA A 771 -6.97 -0.88 19.51
N LEU A 772 -8.24 -0.72 19.13
CA LEU A 772 -9.17 0.22 19.77
C LEU A 772 -9.52 -0.21 21.20
N LYS A 773 -9.56 -1.52 21.50
CA LYS A 773 -9.67 -2.03 22.87
C LYS A 773 -8.45 -1.68 23.72
N ALA A 774 -7.24 -1.87 23.17
CA ALA A 774 -5.99 -1.59 23.86
C ALA A 774 -5.66 -0.09 23.96
N PHE A 775 -6.26 0.74 23.12
CA PHE A 775 -5.97 2.17 23.07
C PHE A 775 -6.31 2.89 24.38
N GLU A 776 -5.35 3.66 24.91
CA GLU A 776 -5.51 4.33 26.20
C GLU A 776 -6.27 5.66 26.16
N GLY A 777 -6.68 6.11 24.97
CA GLY A 777 -7.51 7.29 24.77
C GLY A 777 -8.97 6.96 24.48
N GLY A 778 -9.79 7.99 24.27
CA GLY A 778 -11.21 7.82 23.96
C GLY A 778 -11.44 7.46 22.50
N VAL A 779 -12.46 6.66 22.23
CA VAL A 779 -12.83 6.18 20.90
C VAL A 779 -14.27 6.53 20.62
N ILE A 780 -14.52 7.07 19.42
CA ILE A 780 -15.85 7.36 18.89
C ILE A 780 -15.96 6.70 17.52
N ILE A 781 -16.95 5.82 17.36
CA ILE A 781 -17.14 5.01 16.16
C ILE A 781 -18.49 5.35 15.56
N ILE A 782 -18.50 5.79 14.32
CA ILE A 782 -19.72 5.98 13.54
C ILE A 782 -19.85 4.72 12.70
N THR A 783 -20.90 3.94 12.91
CA THR A 783 -21.11 2.72 12.12
C THR A 783 -22.56 2.31 12.12
N HIS A 784 -22.98 1.65 11.05
CA HIS A 784 -24.23 0.90 10.99
C HIS A 784 -24.11 -0.56 11.47
N SER A 785 -22.88 -1.07 11.68
CA SER A 785 -22.64 -2.46 12.07
C SER A 785 -22.75 -2.66 13.58
N ALA A 786 -23.86 -3.27 14.00
CA ALA A 786 -24.06 -3.64 15.41
C ALA A 786 -23.02 -4.67 15.89
N GLU A 787 -22.58 -5.59 15.02
CA GLU A 787 -21.59 -6.62 15.35
C GLU A 787 -20.25 -6.00 15.77
N PHE A 788 -19.80 -4.97 15.04
CA PHE A 788 -18.54 -4.28 15.34
C PHE A 788 -18.58 -3.53 16.67
N THR A 789 -19.73 -2.96 17.03
CA THR A 789 -19.91 -2.19 18.28
C THR A 789 -20.06 -3.05 19.54
N LYS A 790 -20.58 -4.27 19.41
CA LYS A 790 -21.09 -5.10 20.53
C LYS A 790 -20.07 -5.40 21.64
N ASN A 791 -18.78 -5.42 21.32
CA ASN A 791 -17.69 -5.72 22.26
C ASN A 791 -16.67 -4.58 22.37
N LEU A 792 -16.96 -3.41 21.80
CA LEU A 792 -16.02 -2.31 21.64
C LEU A 792 -16.51 -1.00 22.25
N THR A 793 -17.83 -0.77 22.24
CA THR A 793 -18.46 0.46 22.71
C THR A 793 -19.52 0.18 23.75
N ASP A 794 -19.54 0.99 24.82
CA ASP A 794 -20.49 0.88 25.93
C ASP A 794 -21.53 2.01 25.92
N GLU A 795 -21.21 3.13 25.28
CA GLU A 795 -22.09 4.30 25.13
C GLU A 795 -22.59 4.40 23.69
N VAL A 796 -23.87 4.74 23.52
CA VAL A 796 -24.49 4.86 22.20
C VAL A 796 -25.13 6.24 22.05
N TRP A 797 -24.78 6.97 21.00
CA TRP A 797 -25.41 8.23 20.61
C TRP A 797 -26.37 7.96 19.46
N ALA A 798 -27.66 7.94 19.79
CA ALA A 798 -28.70 7.77 18.78
C ALA A 798 -29.08 9.15 18.22
N VAL A 799 -28.77 9.38 16.94
CA VAL A 799 -29.15 10.62 16.23
C VAL A 799 -30.41 10.37 15.42
N LYS A 800 -31.49 11.09 15.74
CA LYS A 800 -32.77 11.06 15.02
C LYS A 800 -33.30 12.47 14.85
N ASP A 801 -33.69 12.81 13.63
CA ASP A 801 -34.29 14.11 13.28
C ASP A 801 -33.51 15.34 13.79
N GLY A 802 -32.18 15.29 13.72
CA GLY A 802 -31.32 16.38 14.18
C GLY A 802 -31.25 16.54 15.70
N LYS A 803 -31.71 15.56 16.47
CA LYS A 803 -31.54 15.47 17.92
C LYS A 803 -30.70 14.24 18.27
N MET A 804 -29.86 14.38 19.28
CA MET A 804 -29.00 13.30 19.76
C MET A 804 -29.41 12.92 21.18
N THR A 805 -29.69 11.63 21.39
CA THR A 805 -29.95 11.08 22.72
C THR A 805 -28.82 10.12 23.10
N PRO A 806 -28.02 10.45 24.12
CA PRO A 806 -26.99 9.58 24.65
C PRO A 806 -27.63 8.46 25.50
N SER A 807 -27.18 7.22 25.33
CA SER A 807 -27.57 6.08 26.15
C SER A 807 -26.34 5.27 26.58
N GLY A 808 -26.43 4.56 27.70
CA GLY A 808 -25.37 3.63 28.14
C GLY A 808 -24.42 4.11 29.25
N HIS A 809 -24.41 5.39 29.63
CA HIS A 809 -23.60 5.83 30.78
C HIS A 809 -24.21 7.02 31.55
N ASN A 810 -24.13 6.97 32.90
CA ASN A 810 -24.64 8.01 33.77
C ASN A 810 -23.54 9.08 34.03
N TRP A 811 -23.59 10.21 33.32
CA TRP A 811 -22.53 11.24 33.31
C TRP A 811 -22.28 11.94 34.67
N VAL A 812 -23.15 11.73 35.66
CA VAL A 812 -23.13 12.42 36.95
C VAL A 812 -22.36 11.66 38.04
N ALA A 813 -22.24 10.32 37.95
CA ALA A 813 -21.70 9.49 39.04
C ALA A 813 -20.19 9.16 38.95
N GLY A 814 -19.54 9.40 37.81
CA GLY A 814 -18.19 8.88 37.52
C GLY A 814 -17.01 9.84 37.68
N GLN A 815 -17.23 11.10 38.07
CA GLN A 815 -16.14 12.07 38.17
C GLN A 815 -15.25 11.82 39.41
N GLY A 816 -14.24 10.95 39.24
CA GLY A 816 -13.14 10.78 40.22
C GLY A 816 -13.01 9.39 40.85
N ALA A 817 -13.85 8.42 40.48
CA ALA A 817 -13.85 7.06 41.05
C ALA A 817 -13.00 6.03 40.27
N GLY A 818 -12.43 6.40 39.12
CA GLY A 818 -11.62 5.50 38.30
C GLY A 818 -10.13 5.41 38.71
N PRO A 819 -9.40 4.38 38.25
CA PRO A 819 -7.97 4.20 38.53
C PRO A 819 -7.16 5.44 38.10
N ARG A 820 -6.22 5.85 38.96
CA ARG A 820 -5.34 6.99 38.71
C ARG A 820 -4.31 6.63 37.64
N ILE A 821 -4.04 7.58 36.75
CA ILE A 821 -2.99 7.42 35.73
C ILE A 821 -1.64 7.47 36.44
N GLU A 822 -0.86 6.38 36.39
CA GLU A 822 0.49 6.32 36.93
C GLU A 822 1.45 7.16 36.06
N LYS A 823 2.29 7.99 36.68
CA LYS A 823 3.37 8.68 35.98
C LYS A 823 4.45 7.65 35.62
N LYS A 824 4.47 7.17 34.38
CA LYS A 824 5.71 6.68 33.75
C LYS A 824 6.38 7.87 33.10
N GLU A 825 7.44 8.38 33.71
CA GLU A 825 8.36 9.30 33.04
C GLU A 825 9.16 8.47 32.02
N GLU A 826 8.64 8.33 30.81
CA GLU A 826 9.46 7.91 29.67
C GLU A 826 10.34 9.11 29.29
N GLU A 827 11.57 9.13 29.82
CA GLU A 827 12.65 9.98 29.29
C GLU A 827 12.96 9.50 27.86
N GLY A 828 12.23 10.03 26.88
CA GLY A 828 12.57 9.86 25.47
C GLY A 828 13.92 10.52 25.16
N ASP A 829 14.82 9.76 24.55
CA ASP A 829 16.09 10.27 24.06
C ASP A 829 15.85 11.47 23.12
N LYS A 830 16.38 12.65 23.47
CA LYS A 830 16.30 13.84 22.60
C LYS A 830 17.37 13.74 21.53
N PHE A 831 16.98 13.90 20.27
CA PHE A 831 17.91 13.95 19.14
C PHE A 831 17.93 15.36 18.52
N ASP A 832 19.08 15.79 18.02
CA ASP A 832 19.20 17.02 17.24
C ASP A 832 18.60 16.86 15.82
N ALA A 833 18.55 17.94 15.04
CA ALA A 833 18.03 17.93 13.67
C ALA A 833 18.79 16.99 12.70
N MET A 834 19.95 16.49 13.11
CA MET A 834 20.78 15.54 12.36
C MET A 834 20.72 14.11 12.94
N GLY A 835 19.91 13.86 13.96
CA GLY A 835 19.72 12.53 14.55
C GLY A 835 20.75 12.13 15.60
N ASN A 836 21.52 13.08 16.16
CA ASN A 836 22.47 12.79 17.24
C ASN A 836 21.82 12.94 18.61
N LYS A 837 22.12 12.01 19.53
CA LYS A 837 21.56 11.99 20.90
C LYS A 837 22.13 13.14 21.74
N ILE A 838 21.23 14.01 22.24
CA ILE A 838 21.56 15.11 23.16
C ILE A 838 21.49 14.56 24.59
N ASN A 839 22.64 14.36 25.23
CA ASN A 839 22.71 14.00 26.64
C ASN A 839 22.40 15.21 27.52
N SER A 840 21.15 15.40 27.94
CA SER A 840 20.84 16.30 29.06
C SER A 840 21.22 15.62 30.38
N GLY A 841 22.13 16.22 31.13
CA GLY A 841 22.57 15.73 32.44
C GLY A 841 21.40 15.49 33.40
N LYS A 842 21.48 14.38 34.15
CA LYS A 842 20.49 13.93 35.15
C LYS A 842 20.08 15.08 36.07
N LYS A 843 18.80 15.50 36.02
CA LYS A 843 18.21 16.33 37.08
C LYS A 843 17.94 15.44 38.30
N LYS A 844 18.44 15.84 39.48
CA LYS A 844 18.15 15.17 40.77
C LYS A 844 16.61 15.07 40.95
N SER A 845 16.11 13.89 41.33
CA SER A 845 14.68 13.64 41.54
C SER A 845 14.12 14.54 42.65
N LYS A 846 12.93 15.10 42.43
CA LYS A 846 12.24 15.91 43.44
C LYS A 846 11.70 15.00 44.55
N LEU A 847 12.17 15.21 45.78
CA LEU A 847 11.70 14.53 46.98
C LEU A 847 10.17 14.70 47.15
N SER A 848 9.51 13.65 47.63
CA SER A 848 8.07 13.70 47.91
C SER A 848 7.76 14.65 49.09
N SER A 849 6.51 15.13 49.15
CA SER A 849 6.07 16.03 50.24
C SER A 849 6.18 15.41 51.64
N ALA A 850 6.12 14.07 51.73
CA ALA A 850 6.32 13.32 52.96
C ALA A 850 7.81 13.29 53.38
N GLU A 851 8.72 13.12 52.43
CA GLU A 851 10.17 13.11 52.68
C GLU A 851 10.69 14.52 53.04
N LEU A 852 10.17 15.57 52.39
CA LEU A 852 10.47 16.96 52.74
C LEU A 852 10.02 17.29 54.18
N ARG A 853 8.86 16.79 54.62
CA ARG A 853 8.40 16.95 56.00
C ARG A 853 9.29 16.20 56.99
N LYS A 854 9.77 15.00 56.63
CA LYS A 854 10.68 14.20 57.46
C LYS A 854 12.05 14.89 57.61
N LYS A 855 12.65 15.33 56.50
CA LYS A 855 13.91 16.10 56.50
C LYS A 855 13.79 17.40 57.28
N LYS A 856 12.68 18.14 57.15
CA LYS A 856 12.43 19.35 57.94
C LYS A 856 12.35 19.07 59.45
N LYS A 857 11.74 17.94 59.83
CA LYS A 857 11.64 17.52 61.24
C LYS A 857 12.99 17.09 61.80
N GLU A 858 13.80 16.38 61.01
CA GLU A 858 15.18 16.00 61.37
C GLU A 858 16.10 17.21 61.48
N ARG A 859 15.97 18.19 60.57
CA ARG A 859 16.70 19.47 60.62
C ARG A 859 16.38 20.26 61.88
N MET A 860 15.10 20.36 62.23
CA MET A 860 14.65 21.03 63.46
C MET A 860 15.13 20.29 64.71
N LYS A 861 15.26 18.97 64.68
CA LYS A 861 15.80 18.17 65.78
C LYS A 861 17.32 18.41 65.94
N LYS A 862 18.10 18.33 64.85
CA LYS A 862 19.54 18.61 64.85
C LYS A 862 19.87 20.03 65.31
N LYS A 863 19.10 21.02 64.87
CA LYS A 863 19.24 22.42 65.33
C LYS A 863 18.95 22.58 66.83
N LYS A 864 18.06 21.75 67.39
CA LYS A 864 17.72 21.78 68.82
C LYS A 864 18.76 21.06 69.70
N GLU A 865 19.46 20.07 69.13
CA GLU A 865 20.50 19.29 69.82
C GLU A 865 21.88 19.97 69.77
N MET A 866 22.23 20.66 68.66
CA MET A 866 23.57 21.27 68.47
C MET A 866 23.62 22.78 68.66
N GLY A 867 22.50 23.45 68.97
CA GLY A 867 22.47 24.88 69.30
C GLY A 867 23.18 25.75 68.24
N ASP A 868 24.07 26.63 68.71
CA ASP A 868 24.80 27.61 67.89
C ASP A 868 25.91 27.01 67.02
N GLU A 869 26.26 25.72 67.17
CA GLU A 869 27.26 25.03 66.33
C GLU A 869 26.66 24.44 65.04
N TYR A 870 25.34 24.53 64.82
CA TYR A 870 24.71 23.96 63.63
C TYR A 870 24.84 24.86 62.39
N VAL A 871 25.64 24.41 61.41
CA VAL A 871 25.75 25.02 60.06
C VAL A 871 25.05 24.13 59.03
N SER A 872 24.08 24.66 58.28
CA SER A 872 23.38 23.92 57.22
C SER A 872 24.16 23.95 55.90
N SER A 873 24.23 22.83 55.18
CA SER A 873 24.74 22.79 53.81
C SER A 873 23.64 23.05 52.77
N ASP A 874 24.01 23.49 51.57
CA ASP A 874 23.07 23.74 50.46
C ASP A 874 22.34 22.46 49.99
N GLU A 875 22.81 21.27 50.35
CA GLU A 875 22.13 19.99 50.07
C GLU A 875 21.00 19.66 51.06
N ASP A 876 20.88 20.42 52.15
CA ASP A 876 19.82 20.28 53.17
C ASP A 876 18.54 21.08 52.87
N PHE A 877 18.48 21.79 51.72
CA PHE A 877 17.35 22.64 51.31
C PHE A 877 16.59 22.13 50.07
#